data_AF-A0A3M5WKU0-F1
#
_entry.id   AF-A0A3M5WKU0-F1
#
_cell.length_a   1.000
_cell.length_b   1.000
_cell.length_c   1.000
_cell.angle_alpha   90.00
_cell.angle_beta   90.00
_cell.angle_gamma   90.00
#
_symmetry.space_group_name_H-M   'P 1'
#
loop_
_entity.id
_entity.type
_entity.pdbx_description
1 polymer ?
#
loop_
_entity_poly.entity_id
_entity_poly.type
_entity_poly.pdbx_seq_one_letter_code
_entity_poly.pdbx_strand_id
1 'polypeptide(L)'
;MPVRSAHRPGAGRYQSIRGTGHRRTRCATLHPDGRALRWPAGAADRSGRRVLPGCRTARSNAAMGRQPVAQQPAGHACQQGAAARSRQRCADPRAASLLRKRNRAYPHQCRRPGRPARVFAETHTWLAARQGSAAWQSRSSSLDSPARTSEGLAIMSMPELTTLLIANRGEIACRIMRTAKNMGLTTVAVHSAIDRDARHSREADLCVDLGGSKAADSYLAIDRLIEAARASGAHAIHPGYGFLSENADFARAVEDAGLIFLGPPASAIDAMGSKSAAKALMEQAGVPLVPGYHGEAQDVETFRAAAERIGYPVLLKATAGGGGKGMKVVEHTGELAEALASAQREALSSFGDARMLVEKYVLTPRHVEIQVFADRHGNCLYLNERDCSIQRRHQKVVEEAPAPGLTASLRKAMGEAAVKAAQAIGYVGAGTVEFLLDARGEFFFMEMNTRLQVEHPVTEYITGLDLVEWQIRVARGESLPITQEQVPLTGHAIEVRLYAEDPVNDFLPATGTLELYREPAPGPGRRVDSGVAEGDSISPFYDPMLGKLIAWGEDREQARLRLLAMLDEFAVGGVRTNLAFLRRIIAHPAFAAAQLDTGFIPRHQAQLLPHTNEPDETFWQAAAEAFSQSEPARIDQADPYSPWAVSSGFRAGLPAQTDLRLSCNGLTRNTCLRNSSPSLFTLSGEHLQVEHNGVRQRHLAIRRGNTLYLEWQGEVQTVTRLDAIAQADVGEGQHAGLTAPMNGSIVRVLVEVGQAVEPGAQLVVLEAMKMEHSIRAASAGVITALYCHEGEMVNEGAVLVELD
;
A
#
# COMPACT_ATOMS: atom_id res chain seq x y z
N MET A 1 57.35 37.94 22.79
CA MET A 1 57.70 38.14 24.22
C MET A 1 56.43 38.08 25.07
N PRO A 2 56.51 37.83 26.41
CA PRO A 2 55.53 36.98 27.11
C PRO A 2 54.87 37.60 28.36
N VAL A 3 53.92 36.89 29.00
CA VAL A 3 53.71 36.71 30.48
C VAL A 3 52.76 35.47 30.66
N ARG A 4 53.22 34.29 31.15
CA ARG A 4 53.04 33.64 32.50
C ARG A 4 51.56 33.34 32.92
N SER A 5 51.18 32.25 33.63
CA SER A 5 51.91 31.11 34.25
C SER A 5 51.02 29.97 34.82
N ALA A 6 51.59 28.74 34.88
CA ALA A 6 51.53 27.71 35.97
C ALA A 6 50.35 26.70 36.21
N HIS A 7 50.79 25.43 36.38
CA HIS A 7 50.36 24.31 37.27
C HIS A 7 49.18 23.33 36.99
N ARG A 8 49.54 22.03 36.94
CA ARG A 8 48.83 20.79 37.40
C ARG A 8 49.04 20.61 38.92
N PRO A 9 48.30 19.79 39.74
CA PRO A 9 47.75 18.42 39.53
C PRO A 9 46.27 18.24 40.02
N GLY A 10 45.64 17.07 40.23
CA GLY A 10 45.93 15.64 39.91
C GLY A 10 45.60 14.64 41.06
N ALA A 11 44.94 13.50 40.74
CA ALA A 11 44.38 12.44 41.65
C ALA A 11 43.22 12.91 42.59
N GLY A 12 42.31 12.07 43.13
CA GLY A 12 42.03 10.62 42.96
C GLY A 12 41.14 10.07 44.11
N ARG A 13 40.81 8.76 44.07
CA ARG A 13 40.17 7.90 45.12
C ARG A 13 38.63 7.90 45.28
N TYR A 14 38.09 6.68 45.27
CA TYR A 14 36.96 6.23 46.12
C TYR A 14 37.38 4.89 46.79
N GLN A 15 37.18 4.78 48.10
CA GLN A 15 37.35 3.59 48.97
C GLN A 15 36.36 3.81 50.13
N SER A 16 35.41 2.95 50.53
CA SER A 16 35.29 1.49 50.76
C SER A 16 34.98 1.23 52.25
N ILE A 17 34.64 -0.01 52.66
CA ILE A 17 34.41 -0.54 54.06
C ILE A 17 32.97 -0.31 54.60
N ARG A 18 32.20 -1.26 55.17
CA ARG A 18 32.18 -2.74 55.45
C ARG A 18 30.68 -3.12 55.61
N GLY A 19 30.16 -4.36 55.62
CA GLY A 19 30.69 -5.73 55.54
C GLY A 19 29.68 -6.75 56.15
N THR A 20 29.85 -8.04 55.81
CA THR A 20 29.23 -9.30 56.35
C THR A 20 27.89 -9.78 55.77
N GLY A 21 27.68 -11.08 55.46
CA GLY A 21 28.62 -12.21 55.29
C GLY A 21 27.95 -13.59 55.06
N HIS A 22 28.61 -14.49 54.31
CA HIS A 22 28.38 -15.97 54.19
C HIS A 22 27.06 -16.46 53.51
N ARG A 23 26.99 -17.60 52.79
CA ARG A 23 27.85 -18.79 52.53
C ARG A 23 27.60 -19.30 51.07
N ARG A 24 28.62 -19.67 50.28
CA ARG A 24 29.00 -21.05 49.81
C ARG A 24 27.87 -21.86 49.09
N THR A 25 28.04 -22.59 47.97
CA THR A 25 29.18 -23.05 47.10
C THR A 25 28.56 -23.68 45.81
N ARG A 26 29.22 -24.00 44.67
CA ARG A 26 30.62 -23.96 44.15
C ARG A 26 30.59 -23.89 42.58
N CYS A 27 31.74 -23.95 41.91
CA CYS A 27 31.90 -24.10 40.44
C CYS A 27 32.54 -25.45 40.03
N ALA A 28 32.70 -25.63 38.70
CA ALA A 28 33.76 -26.38 37.98
C ALA A 28 33.47 -27.85 37.57
N THR A 29 33.91 -28.44 36.43
CA THR A 29 34.62 -27.97 35.19
C THR A 29 34.71 -29.11 34.13
N LEU A 30 34.82 -28.74 32.83
CA LEU A 30 35.55 -29.41 31.71
C LEU A 30 35.18 -30.84 31.17
N HIS A 31 34.87 -30.90 29.85
CA HIS A 31 35.32 -31.80 28.72
C HIS A 31 35.80 -33.28 28.93
N PRO A 32 35.91 -34.12 27.86
CA PRO A 32 35.20 -34.22 26.55
C PRO A 32 34.81 -35.70 26.16
N ASP A 33 34.58 -35.93 24.84
CA ASP A 33 34.65 -37.20 24.06
C ASP A 33 33.51 -38.25 24.05
N GLY A 34 33.00 -38.53 22.83
CA GLY A 34 33.35 -39.80 22.16
C GLY A 34 32.26 -40.86 21.87
N ARG A 35 31.92 -41.00 20.57
CA ARG A 35 31.50 -42.24 19.84
C ARG A 35 30.11 -42.88 20.10
N ALA A 36 29.19 -42.57 19.18
CA ALA A 36 28.59 -43.46 18.17
C ALA A 36 28.36 -44.98 18.43
N LEU A 37 27.12 -45.47 18.15
CA LEU A 37 26.75 -46.57 17.22
C LEU A 37 25.51 -47.42 17.62
N ARG A 38 24.62 -47.59 16.62
CA ARG A 38 23.82 -48.80 16.23
C ARG A 38 22.48 -49.18 16.88
N TRP A 39 21.53 -49.36 15.95
CA TRP A 39 20.30 -50.19 15.94
C TRP A 39 20.60 -51.68 16.25
N PRO A 40 19.65 -52.45 16.83
CA PRO A 40 18.70 -53.27 16.03
C PRO A 40 17.23 -53.13 16.55
N ALA A 41 16.12 -53.30 15.81
CA ALA A 41 15.65 -54.25 14.78
C ALA A 41 15.38 -55.69 15.30
N GLY A 42 14.10 -56.14 15.27
CA GLY A 42 13.79 -57.58 15.22
C GLY A 42 12.54 -58.11 15.96
N ALA A 43 11.42 -58.22 15.24
CA ALA A 43 10.54 -59.40 15.13
C ALA A 43 9.86 -60.09 16.37
N ALA A 44 8.52 -59.98 16.37
CA ALA A 44 7.55 -61.09 16.18
C ALA A 44 7.14 -62.11 17.28
N ASP A 45 5.80 -62.16 17.49
CA ASP A 45 4.91 -63.35 17.39
C ASP A 45 4.11 -63.84 18.66
N ARG A 46 2.88 -64.31 18.39
CA ARG A 46 1.98 -65.22 19.14
C ARG A 46 1.08 -64.77 20.32
N SER A 47 -0.17 -64.52 19.93
CA SER A 47 -1.39 -65.27 20.35
C SER A 47 -1.99 -65.14 21.76
N GLY A 48 -3.33 -64.99 21.82
CA GLY A 48 -4.12 -65.19 23.04
C GLY A 48 -5.62 -64.87 22.91
N ARG A 49 -6.48 -65.87 22.66
CA ARG A 49 -7.96 -65.73 22.67
C ARG A 49 -8.54 -65.80 24.10
N ARG A 50 -9.48 -64.89 24.45
CA ARG A 50 -10.65 -65.11 25.36
C ARG A 50 -11.78 -64.17 24.88
N VAL A 51 -12.91 -64.64 24.34
CA VAL A 51 -14.08 -65.33 24.96
C VAL A 51 -14.95 -64.38 25.81
N LEU A 52 -16.22 -64.25 25.40
CA LEU A 52 -17.31 -63.46 25.97
C LEU A 52 -17.82 -64.03 27.32
N PRO A 53 -18.69 -63.29 28.05
CA PRO A 53 -20.12 -63.55 27.88
C PRO A 53 -21.03 -62.30 27.86
N GLY A 54 -22.22 -62.43 27.25
CA GLY A 54 -23.36 -61.55 27.53
C GLY A 54 -24.03 -61.93 28.87
N CYS A 55 -25.27 -61.59 29.20
CA CYS A 55 -26.36 -60.84 28.55
C CYS A 55 -27.43 -60.64 29.65
N ARG A 56 -28.22 -59.56 29.65
CA ARG A 56 -29.60 -59.61 30.19
C ARG A 56 -30.49 -58.46 29.71
N THR A 57 -31.76 -58.81 29.52
CA THR A 57 -32.81 -58.06 28.84
C THR A 57 -33.85 -57.49 29.80
N ALA A 58 -34.54 -56.42 29.41
CA ALA A 58 -35.93 -56.19 29.77
C ALA A 58 -36.72 -55.68 28.54
N ARG A 59 -37.93 -56.20 28.33
CA ARG A 59 -38.84 -55.84 27.23
C ARG A 59 -40.03 -55.05 27.78
N SER A 60 -40.64 -54.21 26.95
CA SER A 60 -42.09 -54.26 26.73
C SER A 60 -42.47 -53.60 25.40
N ASN A 61 -43.49 -54.18 24.73
CA ASN A 61 -43.98 -53.72 23.43
C ASN A 61 -45.21 -52.82 23.62
N ALA A 62 -45.43 -51.91 22.66
CA ALA A 62 -46.76 -51.72 22.07
C ALA A 62 -46.60 -51.22 20.62
N ALA A 63 -47.29 -51.85 19.68
CA ALA A 63 -47.31 -51.46 18.28
C ALA A 63 -48.76 -51.21 17.84
N MET A 64 -48.97 -50.21 16.99
CA MET A 64 -50.01 -50.23 15.96
C MET A 64 -49.61 -49.24 14.86
N GLY A 65 -49.60 -49.71 13.62
CA GLY A 65 -49.44 -48.84 12.44
C GLY A 65 -50.72 -48.79 11.62
N ARG A 66 -50.75 -47.92 10.62
CA ARG A 66 -51.51 -48.11 9.37
C ARG A 66 -50.94 -47.22 8.26
N GLN A 67 -51.27 -47.60 7.03
CA GLN A 67 -50.59 -47.26 5.78
C GLN A 67 -51.07 -45.95 5.12
N PRO A 68 -50.39 -45.46 4.06
CA PRO A 68 -50.55 -44.10 3.54
C PRO A 68 -51.66 -43.98 2.48
N VAL A 69 -51.96 -42.75 2.08
CA VAL A 69 -52.70 -42.43 0.85
C VAL A 69 -51.83 -41.53 -0.02
N ALA A 70 -51.59 -41.97 -1.25
CA ALA A 70 -50.96 -41.17 -2.29
C ALA A 70 -52.05 -40.57 -3.21
N GLN A 71 -51.77 -39.40 -3.80
CA GLN A 71 -52.21 -39.09 -5.16
C GLN A 71 -51.38 -37.93 -5.75
N GLN A 72 -50.89 -38.15 -6.97
CA GLN A 72 -50.26 -37.14 -7.84
C GLN A 72 -51.35 -36.53 -8.78
N PRO A 73 -51.05 -35.97 -9.98
CA PRO A 73 -50.91 -34.53 -10.15
C PRO A 73 -51.77 -33.93 -11.30
N ALA A 74 -51.82 -32.60 -11.40
CA ALA A 74 -52.15 -31.85 -12.61
C ALA A 74 -51.63 -30.40 -12.45
N GLY A 75 -51.24 -29.64 -13.48
CA GLY A 75 -51.24 -29.92 -14.91
C GLY A 75 -51.75 -28.70 -15.70
N HIS A 76 -50.98 -28.25 -16.70
CA HIS A 76 -51.23 -27.08 -17.59
C HIS A 76 -51.07 -25.68 -16.94
N ALA A 77 -50.35 -24.67 -17.47
CA ALA A 77 -49.83 -24.27 -18.80
C ALA A 77 -50.66 -23.20 -19.56
N CYS A 78 -49.96 -22.27 -20.23
CA CYS A 78 -50.46 -21.21 -21.14
C CYS A 78 -51.26 -20.05 -20.49
N GLN A 79 -51.32 -18.82 -21.04
CA GLN A 79 -50.42 -18.05 -21.94
C GLN A 79 -50.98 -16.60 -22.05
N GLN A 80 -50.13 -15.59 -22.37
CA GLN A 80 -50.53 -14.23 -22.82
C GLN A 80 -51.30 -13.38 -21.77
N GLY A 81 -51.34 -12.03 -21.78
CA GLY A 81 -50.71 -11.00 -22.62
C GLY A 81 -51.36 -9.62 -22.38
N ALA A 82 -50.86 -8.58 -23.07
CA ALA A 82 -51.41 -7.20 -23.17
C ALA A 82 -50.99 -6.13 -22.13
N ALA A 83 -51.05 -4.86 -22.56
CA ALA A 83 -50.38 -3.69 -21.96
C ALA A 83 -51.28 -2.43 -21.88
N ALA A 84 -50.94 -1.50 -20.98
CA ALA A 84 -51.27 -0.06 -21.02
C ALA A 84 -50.28 0.68 -20.09
N ARG A 85 -49.57 1.79 -20.40
CA ARG A 85 -49.82 3.09 -21.10
C ARG A 85 -50.62 4.16 -20.34
N SER A 86 -49.92 4.98 -19.54
CA SER A 86 -50.08 6.45 -19.35
C SER A 86 -48.88 6.94 -18.49
N ARG A 87 -48.01 7.91 -18.82
CA ARG A 87 -48.04 9.31 -19.35
C ARG A 87 -48.54 10.40 -18.37
N GLN A 88 -47.69 11.43 -18.23
CA GLN A 88 -47.91 12.82 -17.71
C GLN A 88 -48.09 13.01 -16.19
N ARG A 89 -47.70 14.15 -15.58
CA ARG A 89 -46.64 15.17 -15.85
C ARG A 89 -46.45 16.04 -14.59
N CYS A 90 -45.36 16.82 -14.55
CA CYS A 90 -44.89 17.74 -13.50
C CYS A 90 -45.92 18.74 -12.91
N ALA A 91 -45.71 19.17 -11.65
CA ALA A 91 -45.63 20.60 -11.26
C ALA A 91 -45.10 20.83 -9.80
N ASP A 92 -44.35 21.91 -9.62
CA ASP A 92 -43.87 22.54 -8.37
C ASP A 92 -44.95 23.48 -7.77
N PRO A 93 -44.88 23.89 -6.49
CA PRO A 93 -44.85 25.34 -6.25
C PRO A 93 -44.03 25.85 -5.03
N ARG A 94 -43.45 27.04 -5.21
CA ARG A 94 -42.83 27.87 -4.15
C ARG A 94 -43.80 28.91 -3.50
N ALA A 95 -43.61 29.07 -2.18
CA ALA A 95 -43.63 30.32 -1.39
C ALA A 95 -44.87 31.26 -1.34
N ALA A 96 -45.33 31.53 -0.11
CA ALA A 96 -45.76 32.85 0.37
C ALA A 96 -45.63 32.95 1.91
N SER A 97 -45.43 34.16 2.44
CA SER A 97 -45.22 34.46 3.87
C SER A 97 -46.43 35.15 4.52
N LEU A 98 -46.50 35.27 5.86
CA LEU A 98 -46.95 36.49 6.57
C LEU A 98 -46.77 36.45 8.11
N LEU A 99 -46.68 37.64 8.71
CA LEU A 99 -46.32 37.90 10.12
C LEU A 99 -47.51 37.97 11.11
N ARG A 100 -47.23 37.71 12.42
CA ARG A 100 -47.56 38.58 13.60
C ARG A 100 -47.02 37.92 14.90
N LYS A 101 -46.05 38.46 15.66
CA LYS A 101 -46.06 39.64 16.59
C LYS A 101 -47.04 39.55 17.78
N ARG A 102 -46.54 39.31 19.01
CA ARG A 102 -46.47 40.29 20.13
C ARG A 102 -45.97 39.73 21.49
N ASN A 103 -45.06 40.50 22.13
CA ASN A 103 -45.04 40.95 23.55
C ASN A 103 -44.97 39.93 24.73
N ARG A 104 -44.38 40.22 25.91
CA ARG A 104 -43.42 41.24 26.44
C ARG A 104 -43.13 40.85 27.92
N ALA A 105 -41.89 40.92 28.42
CA ALA A 105 -41.54 41.39 29.79
C ALA A 105 -40.05 41.18 30.15
N TYR A 106 -39.42 42.26 30.66
CA TYR A 106 -38.24 42.31 31.56
C TYR A 106 -38.79 42.69 32.97
N PRO A 107 -38.03 42.79 34.11
CA PRO A 107 -36.59 43.13 34.32
C PRO A 107 -35.90 42.21 35.39
N HIS A 108 -34.68 42.38 35.95
CA HIS A 108 -33.75 43.49 36.33
C HIS A 108 -32.27 42.99 36.27
N GLN A 109 -31.26 43.78 35.83
CA GLN A 109 -30.28 44.59 36.62
C GLN A 109 -29.50 43.85 37.74
N CYS A 110 -28.21 44.10 38.05
CA CYS A 110 -27.13 44.93 37.48
C CYS A 110 -25.77 44.63 38.17
N ARG A 111 -24.63 44.75 37.46
CA ARG A 111 -23.43 45.59 37.81
C ARG A 111 -22.15 45.19 37.05
N ARG A 112 -21.48 46.19 36.46
CA ARG A 112 -20.02 46.24 36.16
C ARG A 112 -19.32 47.05 37.27
N PRO A 113 -17.99 46.94 37.44
CA PRO A 113 -17.02 47.77 36.70
C PRO A 113 -15.86 46.92 36.14
N GLY A 114 -14.91 47.40 35.31
CA GLY A 114 -14.67 48.69 34.66
C GLY A 114 -13.45 48.54 33.72
N ARG A 115 -13.27 49.42 32.71
CA ARG A 115 -12.05 49.45 31.85
C ARG A 115 -10.93 50.26 32.53
N PRO A 116 -9.66 50.04 32.16
CA PRO A 116 -9.06 50.90 31.13
C PRO A 116 -8.43 50.12 29.95
N ALA A 117 -8.03 50.86 28.91
CA ALA A 117 -7.25 50.35 27.77
C ALA A 117 -5.75 50.20 28.16
N ARG A 118 -4.81 49.65 27.37
CA ARG A 118 -4.62 49.81 25.91
C ARG A 118 -3.47 48.88 25.41
N VAL A 119 -3.35 48.76 24.08
CA VAL A 119 -2.19 48.32 23.24
C VAL A 119 -1.85 46.83 23.08
N PHE A 120 -1.37 46.54 21.86
CA PHE A 120 -0.74 45.34 21.27
C PHE A 120 -1.58 44.08 21.01
N ALA A 121 -1.94 43.94 19.73
CA ALA A 121 -2.15 42.67 19.06
C ALA A 121 -1.05 42.54 17.99
N GLU A 122 -0.32 41.42 17.99
CA GLU A 122 0.64 41.06 16.94
C GLU A 122 0.33 39.66 16.42
N THR A 123 -0.26 39.62 15.23
CA THR A 123 -0.35 38.42 14.39
C THR A 123 0.79 38.46 13.38
N HIS A 124 1.82 37.64 13.58
CA HIS A 124 2.93 37.54 12.62
C HIS A 124 2.70 36.43 11.59
N THR A 125 2.15 36.82 10.44
CA THR A 125 2.28 36.09 9.18
C THR A 125 3.71 36.18 8.67
N TRP A 126 4.35 35.04 8.40
CA TRP A 126 5.59 35.00 7.62
C TRP A 126 5.27 34.99 6.12
N LEU A 127 5.27 36.18 5.51
CA LEU A 127 5.38 36.35 4.07
C LEU A 127 6.65 37.14 3.77
N ALA A 128 7.45 36.62 2.85
CA ALA A 128 8.75 37.18 2.52
C ALA A 128 8.62 38.55 1.84
N ALA A 129 9.47 39.49 2.23
CA ALA A 129 9.66 40.75 1.55
C ALA A 129 11.11 40.93 1.14
N ARG A 130 11.36 41.04 -0.17
CA ARG A 130 12.11 42.18 -0.71
C ARG A 130 11.90 42.36 -2.21
N GLN A 131 11.35 43.51 -2.55
CA GLN A 131 11.30 44.05 -3.90
C GLN A 131 12.67 44.64 -4.27
N GLY A 132 12.97 44.64 -5.57
CA GLY A 132 14.14 45.29 -6.16
C GLY A 132 13.85 45.79 -7.57
N SER A 133 12.74 46.51 -7.77
CA SER A 133 12.35 47.06 -9.08
C SER A 133 13.05 48.40 -9.32
N ALA A 134 14.08 48.40 -10.16
CA ALA A 134 14.68 49.61 -10.70
C ALA A 134 14.00 49.97 -12.03
N ALA A 135 13.14 50.99 -12.03
CA ALA A 135 12.50 51.48 -13.23
C ALA A 135 13.51 52.17 -14.15
N TRP A 136 13.66 51.68 -15.39
CA TRP A 136 14.33 52.39 -16.47
C TRP A 136 13.30 52.89 -17.49
N GLN A 137 13.12 54.21 -17.54
CA GLN A 137 12.42 54.88 -18.63
C GLN A 137 13.39 55.04 -19.80
N SER A 138 13.13 54.37 -20.93
CA SER A 138 13.77 54.73 -22.20
C SER A 138 12.84 55.64 -23.01
N ARG A 139 13.40 56.76 -23.49
CA ARG A 139 12.67 57.75 -24.29
C ARG A 139 12.56 57.28 -25.74
N SER A 140 11.45 57.58 -26.39
CA SER A 140 11.33 57.51 -27.84
C SER A 140 12.19 58.61 -28.50
N SER A 141 13.09 58.22 -29.38
CA SER A 141 13.72 59.11 -30.35
C SER A 141 13.93 58.38 -31.67
N SER A 142 13.15 58.77 -32.67
CA SER A 142 13.20 58.30 -34.05
C SER A 142 14.48 58.77 -34.76
N LEU A 143 15.17 57.85 -35.45
CA LEU A 143 16.10 58.15 -36.54
C LEU A 143 16.11 56.98 -37.54
N ASP A 144 15.90 57.27 -38.82
CA ASP A 144 15.89 56.30 -39.92
C ASP A 144 17.32 55.86 -40.32
N SER A 145 17.51 54.57 -40.61
CA SER A 145 18.31 54.07 -41.74
C SER A 145 18.18 52.54 -41.91
N PRO A 146 18.34 51.99 -43.13
CA PRO A 146 17.80 50.67 -43.47
C PRO A 146 18.77 49.51 -43.20
N ALA A 147 18.24 48.40 -42.68
CA ALA A 147 18.96 47.15 -42.50
C ALA A 147 18.21 45.97 -43.14
N ARG A 148 18.82 45.45 -44.23
CA ARG A 148 18.89 44.06 -44.71
C ARG A 148 17.76 43.09 -44.32
N THR A 149 17.16 42.51 -45.35
CA THR A 149 16.38 41.28 -45.31
C THR A 149 17.12 40.17 -44.55
N SER A 150 16.67 39.88 -43.32
CA SER A 150 16.96 38.62 -42.62
C SER A 150 15.91 37.59 -43.02
N GLU A 151 16.35 36.44 -43.53
CA GLU A 151 15.48 35.29 -43.75
C GLU A 151 14.79 34.88 -42.44
N GLY A 152 13.54 34.45 -42.54
CA GLY A 152 12.69 34.22 -41.38
C GLY A 152 13.23 33.09 -40.50
N LEU A 153 13.76 33.45 -39.33
CA LEU A 153 13.82 32.52 -38.21
C LEU A 153 12.38 32.15 -37.87
N ALA A 154 11.94 30.94 -38.23
CA ALA A 154 10.64 30.44 -37.82
C ALA A 154 10.65 30.36 -36.29
N ILE A 155 9.92 31.27 -35.63
CA ILE A 155 9.62 31.15 -34.21
C ILE A 155 8.79 29.86 -34.10
N MET A 156 9.43 28.77 -33.67
CA MET A 156 8.74 27.52 -33.42
C MET A 156 7.70 27.80 -32.33
N SER A 157 6.43 27.83 -32.73
CA SER A 157 5.34 28.10 -31.80
C SER A 157 5.31 26.95 -30.79
N MET A 158 5.54 27.28 -29.52
CA MET A 158 5.35 26.36 -28.40
C MET A 158 3.99 25.66 -28.56
N PRO A 159 3.90 24.33 -28.52
CA PRO A 159 2.64 23.64 -28.70
C PRO A 159 1.63 24.07 -27.63
N GLU A 160 0.43 24.42 -28.08
CA GLU A 160 -0.66 24.83 -27.20
C GLU A 160 -1.18 23.61 -26.43
N LEU A 161 -0.85 23.56 -25.13
CA LEU A 161 -1.29 22.51 -24.21
C LEU A 161 -2.18 23.15 -23.14
N THR A 162 -3.49 23.07 -23.37
CA THR A 162 -4.56 23.57 -22.48
C THR A 162 -5.38 22.45 -21.84
N THR A 163 -5.47 21.30 -22.50
CA THR A 163 -6.21 20.12 -22.04
C THR A 163 -5.30 18.89 -22.02
N LEU A 164 -5.23 18.23 -20.86
CA LEU A 164 -4.40 17.04 -20.61
C LEU A 164 -5.28 15.84 -20.27
N LEU A 165 -5.12 14.73 -20.99
CA LEU A 165 -5.71 13.44 -20.62
C LEU A 165 -4.74 12.65 -19.74
N ILE A 166 -5.26 12.01 -18.69
CA ILE A 166 -4.50 11.16 -17.78
C ILE A 166 -4.88 9.71 -18.06
N ALA A 167 -3.98 8.95 -18.71
CA ALA A 167 -4.21 7.55 -19.11
C ALA A 167 -3.92 6.58 -17.95
N ASN A 168 -4.52 6.85 -16.77
CA ASN A 168 -4.30 6.09 -15.54
C ASN A 168 -5.50 6.25 -14.58
N ARG A 169 -5.42 5.62 -13.39
CA ARG A 169 -6.46 5.62 -12.34
C ARG A 169 -5.89 5.86 -10.95
N GLY A 170 -6.75 5.95 -9.94
CA GLY A 170 -6.34 5.95 -8.53
C GLY A 170 -5.47 7.15 -8.15
N GLU A 171 -4.54 6.97 -7.20
CA GLU A 171 -3.82 8.10 -6.59
C GLU A 171 -3.02 8.90 -7.63
N ILE A 172 -2.37 8.22 -8.57
CA ILE A 172 -1.53 8.89 -9.58
C ILE A 172 -2.37 9.77 -10.51
N ALA A 173 -3.60 9.37 -10.84
CA ALA A 173 -4.49 10.21 -11.62
C ALA A 173 -4.86 11.48 -10.85
N CYS A 174 -5.26 11.37 -9.58
CA CYS A 174 -5.52 12.52 -8.70
C CYS A 174 -4.26 13.42 -8.54
N ARG A 175 -3.08 12.81 -8.33
CA ARG A 175 -1.77 13.46 -8.22
C ARG A 175 -1.46 14.31 -9.46
N ILE A 176 -1.66 13.76 -10.67
CA ILE A 176 -1.38 14.49 -11.93
C ILE A 176 -2.39 15.62 -12.12
N MET A 177 -3.68 15.33 -11.94
CA MET A 177 -4.75 16.31 -12.11
C MET A 177 -4.59 17.50 -11.15
N ARG A 178 -4.18 17.27 -9.90
CA ARG A 178 -3.93 18.33 -8.93
C ARG A 178 -2.91 19.35 -9.44
N THR A 179 -1.81 18.91 -10.04
CA THR A 179 -0.81 19.81 -10.65
C THR A 179 -1.33 20.45 -11.93
N ALA A 180 -1.96 19.68 -12.82
CA ALA A 180 -2.53 20.21 -14.06
C ALA A 180 -3.55 21.34 -13.79
N LYS A 181 -4.44 21.17 -12.80
CA LYS A 181 -5.38 22.21 -12.36
C LYS A 181 -4.69 23.41 -11.71
N ASN A 182 -3.65 23.20 -10.90
CA ASN A 182 -2.83 24.30 -10.36
C ASN A 182 -2.15 25.12 -11.47
N MET A 183 -1.80 24.49 -12.59
CA MET A 183 -1.27 25.14 -13.80
C MET A 183 -2.36 25.74 -14.71
N GLY A 184 -3.64 25.63 -14.34
CA GLY A 184 -4.77 26.16 -15.10
C GLY A 184 -5.21 25.31 -16.30
N LEU A 185 -4.89 24.02 -16.32
CA LEU A 185 -5.25 23.10 -17.41
C LEU A 185 -6.57 22.39 -17.16
N THR A 186 -7.31 22.13 -18.24
CA THR A 186 -8.45 21.22 -18.24
C THR A 186 -7.95 19.78 -18.12
N THR A 187 -8.52 19.02 -17.20
CA THR A 187 -8.15 17.63 -16.94
C THR A 187 -9.19 16.65 -17.47
N VAL A 188 -8.72 15.63 -18.18
CA VAL A 188 -9.55 14.53 -18.69
C VAL A 188 -9.13 13.23 -18.01
N ALA A 189 -10.02 12.64 -17.21
CA ALA A 189 -9.85 11.28 -16.72
C ALA A 189 -10.44 10.26 -17.72
N VAL A 190 -9.88 9.05 -17.69
CA VAL A 190 -10.48 7.87 -18.31
C VAL A 190 -10.84 6.84 -17.23
N HIS A 191 -11.93 6.11 -17.46
CA HIS A 191 -12.40 5.10 -16.51
C HIS A 191 -12.84 3.81 -17.18
N SER A 192 -12.67 2.68 -16.48
CA SER A 192 -13.36 1.44 -16.79
C SER A 192 -14.81 1.50 -16.29
N ALA A 193 -15.65 0.51 -16.64
CA ALA A 193 -17.04 0.47 -16.19
C ALA A 193 -17.17 0.43 -14.65
N ILE A 194 -16.20 -0.16 -13.95
CA ILE A 194 -16.16 -0.26 -12.48
C ILE A 194 -15.52 0.97 -11.80
N ASP A 195 -14.72 1.75 -12.53
CA ASP A 195 -14.09 2.98 -12.04
C ASP A 195 -14.92 4.25 -12.33
N ARG A 196 -16.17 4.11 -12.81
CA ARG A 196 -17.07 5.24 -13.13
C ARG A 196 -17.17 6.25 -12.00
N ASP A 197 -17.39 5.76 -10.79
CA ASP A 197 -17.56 6.58 -9.60
C ASP A 197 -16.25 6.72 -8.79
N ALA A 198 -15.11 6.25 -9.30
CA ALA A 198 -13.82 6.32 -8.61
C ALA A 198 -13.37 7.77 -8.38
N ARG A 199 -12.51 7.99 -7.39
CA ARG A 199 -12.09 9.34 -6.96
C ARG A 199 -11.53 10.18 -8.11
N HIS A 200 -10.68 9.63 -8.97
CA HIS A 200 -10.12 10.37 -10.10
C HIS A 200 -11.18 10.73 -11.16
N SER A 201 -12.16 9.86 -11.39
CA SER A 201 -13.30 10.12 -12.27
C SER A 201 -14.19 11.27 -11.75
N ARG A 202 -14.32 11.41 -10.43
CA ARG A 202 -15.03 12.51 -9.77
C ARG A 202 -14.23 13.82 -9.70
N GLU A 203 -12.91 13.74 -9.65
CA GLU A 203 -12.02 14.92 -9.54
C GLU A 203 -11.71 15.59 -10.88
N ALA A 204 -11.84 14.90 -12.01
CA ALA A 204 -11.56 15.44 -13.34
C ALA A 204 -12.58 16.50 -13.82
N ASP A 205 -12.19 17.36 -14.77
CA ASP A 205 -13.10 18.31 -15.40
C ASP A 205 -13.95 17.65 -16.50
N LEU A 206 -13.37 16.66 -17.18
CA LEU A 206 -14.02 15.79 -18.16
C LEU A 206 -13.68 14.32 -17.84
N CYS A 207 -14.59 13.40 -18.14
CA CYS A 207 -14.39 11.98 -17.90
C CYS A 207 -14.90 11.15 -19.09
N VAL A 208 -14.16 10.11 -19.50
CA VAL A 208 -14.49 9.25 -20.65
C VAL A 208 -14.51 7.78 -20.26
N ASP A 209 -15.60 7.09 -20.60
CA ASP A 209 -15.78 5.64 -20.36
C ASP A 209 -15.02 4.84 -21.44
N LEU A 210 -14.03 4.06 -21.01
CA LEU A 210 -13.29 3.12 -21.86
C LEU A 210 -14.04 1.78 -22.04
N GLY A 211 -15.08 1.52 -21.26
CA GLY A 211 -15.72 0.22 -21.13
C GLY A 211 -14.85 -0.82 -20.41
N GLY A 212 -15.37 -2.06 -20.34
CA GLY A 212 -14.69 -3.20 -19.71
C GLY A 212 -14.52 -3.10 -18.19
N SER A 213 -14.02 -4.17 -17.57
CA SER A 213 -13.68 -4.22 -16.14
C SER A 213 -12.23 -4.64 -15.88
N LYS A 214 -11.64 -5.45 -16.78
CA LYS A 214 -10.21 -5.80 -16.71
C LYS A 214 -9.37 -4.71 -17.35
N ALA A 215 -8.12 -4.57 -16.90
CA ALA A 215 -7.16 -3.60 -17.46
C ALA A 215 -6.93 -3.80 -18.97
N ALA A 216 -6.86 -5.05 -19.43
CA ALA A 216 -6.70 -5.41 -20.85
C ALA A 216 -7.80 -4.79 -21.75
N ASP A 217 -9.04 -4.80 -21.27
CA ASP A 217 -10.20 -4.28 -22.00
C ASP A 217 -10.40 -2.77 -21.86
N SER A 218 -9.54 -2.08 -21.06
CA SER A 218 -9.72 -0.68 -20.65
C SER A 218 -8.39 0.10 -20.67
N TYR A 219 -7.70 0.23 -19.54
CA TYR A 219 -6.48 1.03 -19.37
C TYR A 219 -5.26 0.58 -20.17
N LEU A 220 -5.29 -0.61 -20.78
CA LEU A 220 -4.26 -1.11 -21.70
C LEU A 220 -4.69 -1.05 -23.18
N ALA A 221 -5.93 -0.65 -23.48
CA ALA A 221 -6.44 -0.57 -24.84
C ALA A 221 -6.00 0.76 -25.50
N ILE A 222 -4.84 0.73 -26.16
CA ILE A 222 -4.21 1.87 -26.84
C ILE A 222 -5.23 2.64 -27.71
N ASP A 223 -5.94 1.95 -28.61
CA ASP A 223 -6.89 2.59 -29.54
C ASP A 223 -7.96 3.39 -28.80
N ARG A 224 -8.54 2.85 -27.72
CA ARG A 224 -9.57 3.53 -26.92
C ARG A 224 -9.03 4.76 -26.19
N LEU A 225 -7.77 4.75 -25.76
CA LEU A 225 -7.13 5.91 -25.14
C LEU A 225 -6.89 7.03 -26.15
N ILE A 226 -6.48 6.70 -27.38
CA ILE A 226 -6.32 7.67 -28.48
C ILE A 226 -7.68 8.23 -28.92
N GLU A 227 -8.71 7.38 -29.02
CA GLU A 227 -10.09 7.80 -29.29
C GLU A 227 -10.63 8.73 -28.19
N ALA A 228 -10.43 8.39 -26.91
CA ALA A 228 -10.83 9.21 -25.76
C ALA A 228 -10.14 10.59 -25.75
N ALA A 229 -8.83 10.63 -26.05
CA ALA A 229 -8.08 11.89 -26.15
C ALA A 229 -8.62 12.78 -27.28
N ARG A 230 -8.91 12.21 -28.45
CA ARG A 230 -9.51 12.92 -29.59
C ARG A 230 -10.92 13.42 -29.28
N ALA A 231 -11.76 12.57 -28.68
CA ALA A 231 -13.14 12.90 -28.33
C ALA A 231 -13.25 13.99 -27.25
N SER A 232 -12.28 14.05 -26.33
CA SER A 232 -12.23 15.07 -25.27
C SER A 232 -11.51 16.37 -25.66
N GLY A 233 -10.87 16.43 -26.84
CA GLY A 233 -10.05 17.57 -27.23
C GLY A 233 -8.77 17.73 -26.40
N ALA A 234 -8.22 16.62 -25.90
CA ALA A 234 -6.93 16.62 -25.23
C ALA A 234 -5.80 16.87 -26.25
N HIS A 235 -4.81 17.65 -25.87
CA HIS A 235 -3.62 17.95 -26.69
C HIS A 235 -2.46 17.01 -26.36
N ALA A 236 -2.54 16.37 -25.20
CA ALA A 236 -1.46 15.62 -24.61
C ALA A 236 -1.99 14.51 -23.68
N ILE A 237 -1.19 13.48 -23.47
CA ILE A 237 -1.50 12.34 -22.60
C ILE A 237 -0.38 12.16 -21.57
N HIS A 238 -0.75 12.17 -20.29
CA HIS A 238 0.12 11.75 -19.20
C HIS A 238 -0.16 10.30 -18.81
N PRO A 239 0.81 9.38 -18.97
CA PRO A 239 0.57 7.96 -18.68
C PRO A 239 0.67 7.64 -17.18
N GLY A 240 1.34 8.47 -16.38
CA GLY A 240 1.56 8.22 -14.96
C GLY A 240 2.64 7.16 -14.76
N TYR A 241 2.31 6.10 -14.02
CA TYR A 241 3.18 4.93 -13.83
C TYR A 241 2.39 3.62 -14.01
N GLY A 242 3.10 2.52 -14.32
CA GLY A 242 2.44 1.27 -14.70
C GLY A 242 1.62 1.40 -15.98
N PHE A 243 0.67 0.49 -16.19
CA PHE A 243 -0.14 0.38 -17.42
C PHE A 243 0.70 0.51 -18.70
N LEU A 244 0.54 1.61 -19.45
CA LEU A 244 1.24 1.86 -20.72
C LEU A 244 2.38 2.90 -20.61
N SER A 245 2.75 3.33 -19.40
CA SER A 245 3.81 4.35 -19.20
C SER A 245 5.19 3.94 -19.70
N GLU A 246 5.46 2.63 -19.79
CA GLU A 246 6.73 2.06 -20.28
C GLU A 246 6.47 1.21 -21.54
N ASN A 247 5.42 1.53 -22.30
CA ASN A 247 5.08 0.87 -23.55
C ASN A 247 5.42 1.78 -24.74
N ALA A 248 6.41 1.38 -25.53
CA ALA A 248 6.89 2.16 -26.67
C ALA A 248 5.87 2.24 -27.82
N ASP A 249 5.05 1.20 -28.03
CA ASP A 249 3.99 1.20 -29.05
C ASP A 249 2.92 2.26 -28.72
N PHE A 250 2.59 2.43 -27.44
CA PHE A 250 1.70 3.49 -26.97
C PHE A 250 2.31 4.87 -27.18
N ALA A 251 3.58 5.08 -26.79
CA ALA A 251 4.26 6.35 -27.03
C ALA A 251 4.26 6.73 -28.53
N ARG A 252 4.56 5.77 -29.42
CA ARG A 252 4.46 5.96 -30.89
C ARG A 252 3.04 6.28 -31.32
N ALA A 253 2.03 5.53 -30.86
CA ALA A 253 0.63 5.76 -31.21
C ALA A 253 0.09 7.13 -30.75
N VAL A 254 0.59 7.68 -29.62
CA VAL A 254 0.27 9.03 -29.15
C VAL A 254 0.88 10.08 -30.08
N GLU A 255 2.15 9.94 -30.44
CA GLU A 255 2.85 10.86 -31.36
C GLU A 255 2.26 10.81 -32.79
N ASP A 256 2.00 9.61 -33.33
CA ASP A 256 1.34 9.36 -34.62
C ASP A 256 -0.10 9.93 -34.65
N ALA A 257 -0.77 10.02 -33.49
CA ALA A 257 -2.07 10.64 -33.37
C ALA A 257 -2.03 12.18 -33.36
N GLY A 258 -0.85 12.79 -33.37
CA GLY A 258 -0.63 14.24 -33.27
C GLY A 258 -0.71 14.77 -31.83
N LEU A 259 -0.64 13.89 -30.82
CA LEU A 259 -0.75 14.22 -29.40
C LEU A 259 0.64 14.22 -28.75
N ILE A 260 0.78 14.96 -27.65
CA ILE A 260 2.05 15.01 -26.91
C ILE A 260 2.05 13.92 -25.82
N PHE A 261 3.02 13.01 -25.87
CA PHE A 261 3.28 12.04 -24.80
C PHE A 261 4.10 12.69 -23.67
N LEU A 262 3.60 12.69 -22.43
CA LEU A 262 4.33 13.22 -21.26
C LEU A 262 5.24 12.15 -20.65
N GLY A 263 6.24 11.73 -21.42
CA GLY A 263 7.26 10.76 -21.04
C GLY A 263 8.47 10.81 -21.97
N PRO A 264 9.39 9.84 -21.85
CA PRO A 264 10.51 9.71 -22.77
C PRO A 264 10.05 9.29 -24.17
N PRO A 265 10.87 9.55 -25.22
CA PRO A 265 10.55 9.11 -26.57
C PRO A 265 10.53 7.58 -26.65
N ALA A 266 9.74 7.02 -27.56
CA ALA A 266 9.57 5.58 -27.72
C ALA A 266 10.90 4.82 -27.90
N SER A 267 11.88 5.42 -28.59
CA SER A 267 13.22 4.86 -28.76
C SER A 267 13.99 4.66 -27.44
N ALA A 268 13.79 5.55 -26.46
CA ALA A 268 14.41 5.41 -25.13
C ALA A 268 13.70 4.34 -24.28
N ILE A 269 12.39 4.18 -24.45
CA ILE A 269 11.62 3.08 -23.85
C ILE A 269 12.08 1.74 -24.42
N ASP A 270 12.10 1.60 -25.76
CA ASP A 270 12.56 0.40 -26.46
C ASP A 270 14.02 0.03 -26.09
N ALA A 271 14.90 1.03 -25.92
CA ALA A 271 16.29 0.82 -25.50
C ALA A 271 16.43 0.19 -24.10
N MET A 272 15.52 0.50 -23.16
CA MET A 272 15.53 -0.02 -21.79
C MET A 272 14.66 -1.28 -21.61
N GLY A 273 13.77 -1.60 -22.56
CA GLY A 273 12.84 -2.73 -22.47
C GLY A 273 13.49 -4.12 -22.42
N SER A 274 14.75 -4.26 -22.84
CA SER A 274 15.51 -5.52 -22.74
C SER A 274 16.73 -5.39 -21.84
N LYS A 275 16.82 -6.25 -20.81
CA LYS A 275 17.91 -6.25 -19.82
C LYS A 275 19.30 -6.44 -20.43
N SER A 276 19.44 -7.19 -21.53
CA SER A 276 20.73 -7.37 -22.21
C SER A 276 21.12 -6.15 -23.04
N ALA A 277 20.16 -5.56 -23.77
CA ALA A 277 20.38 -4.34 -24.55
C ALA A 277 20.70 -3.15 -23.64
N ALA A 278 19.93 -2.98 -22.56
CA ALA A 278 20.15 -1.94 -21.56
C ALA A 278 21.55 -2.03 -20.95
N LYS A 279 22.00 -3.23 -20.54
CA LYS A 279 23.36 -3.42 -20.02
C LYS A 279 24.45 -3.10 -21.04
N ALA A 280 24.32 -3.56 -22.29
CA ALA A 280 25.30 -3.24 -23.33
C ALA A 280 25.41 -1.72 -23.58
N LEU A 281 24.28 -0.99 -23.56
CA LEU A 281 24.26 0.47 -23.66
C LEU A 281 24.88 1.15 -22.43
N MET A 282 24.58 0.67 -21.22
CA MET A 282 25.13 1.20 -19.97
C MET A 282 26.63 0.96 -19.83
N GLU A 283 27.14 -0.20 -20.27
CA GLU A 283 28.58 -0.50 -20.33
C GLU A 283 29.29 0.48 -21.27
N GLN A 284 28.74 0.71 -22.47
CA GLN A 284 29.27 1.68 -23.43
C GLN A 284 29.21 3.12 -22.92
N ALA A 285 28.19 3.47 -22.12
CA ALA A 285 28.06 4.76 -21.45
C ALA A 285 28.99 4.94 -20.23
N GLY A 286 29.74 3.90 -19.84
CA GLY A 286 30.63 3.93 -18.68
C GLY A 286 29.90 3.96 -17.34
N VAL A 287 28.68 3.41 -17.29
CA VAL A 287 27.88 3.26 -16.07
C VAL A 287 28.30 1.96 -15.36
N PRO A 288 28.61 1.98 -14.05
CA PRO A 288 29.02 0.77 -13.33
C PRO A 288 27.96 -0.33 -13.37
N LEU A 289 28.31 -1.50 -13.93
CA LEU A 289 27.45 -2.69 -13.96
C LEU A 289 27.86 -3.70 -12.89
N VAL A 290 26.90 -4.53 -12.44
CA VAL A 290 27.21 -5.70 -11.60
C VAL A 290 28.16 -6.62 -12.39
N PRO A 291 29.34 -7.00 -11.83
CA PRO A 291 30.25 -7.91 -12.51
C PRO A 291 29.56 -9.23 -12.85
N GLY A 292 29.60 -9.64 -14.12
CA GLY A 292 28.80 -10.76 -14.59
C GLY A 292 29.29 -11.44 -15.87
N TYR A 293 28.45 -12.33 -16.38
CA TYR A 293 28.49 -12.91 -17.71
C TYR A 293 27.07 -12.99 -18.26
N HIS A 294 26.91 -12.48 -19.48
CA HIS A 294 25.65 -12.30 -20.21
C HIS A 294 25.83 -12.59 -21.71
N GLY A 295 26.71 -13.55 -22.04
CA GLY A 295 26.98 -13.97 -23.41
C GLY A 295 26.10 -15.15 -23.86
N GLU A 296 26.22 -15.49 -25.14
CA GLU A 296 25.38 -16.50 -25.80
C GLU A 296 25.70 -17.96 -25.41
N ALA A 297 26.85 -18.24 -24.76
CA ALA A 297 27.18 -19.60 -24.36
C ALA A 297 26.51 -19.95 -23.02
N GLN A 298 25.66 -20.98 -23.04
CA GLN A 298 24.73 -21.34 -21.96
C GLN A 298 25.07 -22.68 -21.28
N ASP A 299 26.30 -23.16 -21.48
CA ASP A 299 26.79 -24.41 -20.90
C ASP A 299 27.35 -24.23 -19.48
N VAL A 300 27.37 -25.33 -18.72
CA VAL A 300 27.78 -25.33 -17.30
C VAL A 300 29.26 -24.96 -17.12
N GLU A 301 30.14 -25.26 -18.08
CA GLU A 301 31.58 -24.99 -17.96
C GLU A 301 31.87 -23.49 -18.16
N THR A 302 31.24 -22.86 -19.16
CA THR A 302 31.26 -21.40 -19.32
C THR A 302 30.73 -20.69 -18.08
N PHE A 303 29.60 -21.14 -17.53
CA PHE A 303 29.04 -20.57 -16.30
C PHE A 303 29.96 -20.79 -15.09
N ARG A 304 30.67 -21.92 -15.01
CA ARG A 304 31.63 -22.20 -13.94
C ARG A 304 32.84 -21.26 -14.01
N ALA A 305 33.46 -21.15 -15.19
CA ALA A 305 34.57 -20.23 -15.41
C ALA A 305 34.19 -18.76 -15.18
N ALA A 306 32.96 -18.37 -15.56
CA ALA A 306 32.42 -17.05 -15.26
C ALA A 306 32.23 -16.83 -13.76
N ALA A 307 31.59 -17.76 -13.05
CA ALA A 307 31.34 -17.66 -11.61
C ALA A 307 32.64 -17.67 -10.79
N GLU A 308 33.66 -18.44 -11.19
CA GLU A 308 34.98 -18.43 -10.58
C GLU A 308 35.71 -17.10 -10.79
N ARG A 309 35.61 -16.50 -11.99
CA ARG A 309 36.15 -15.16 -12.29
C ARG A 309 35.45 -14.03 -11.52
N ILE A 310 34.14 -14.12 -11.34
CA ILE A 310 33.31 -13.18 -10.55
C ILE A 310 33.56 -13.38 -9.03
N GLY A 311 33.89 -14.61 -8.64
CA GLY A 311 33.98 -15.08 -7.27
C GLY A 311 32.60 -15.29 -6.66
N TYR A 312 32.43 -16.39 -5.91
CA TYR A 312 31.22 -16.68 -5.16
C TYR A 312 31.00 -15.71 -3.97
N PRO A 313 29.78 -15.58 -3.44
CA PRO A 313 28.51 -16.05 -4.01
C PRO A 313 28.16 -15.33 -5.32
N VAL A 314 27.43 -16.03 -6.19
CA VAL A 314 26.91 -15.50 -7.46
C VAL A 314 25.40 -15.69 -7.55
N LEU A 315 24.75 -14.91 -8.40
CA LEU A 315 23.31 -14.96 -8.65
C LEU A 315 23.07 -15.31 -10.11
N LEU A 316 22.43 -16.46 -10.33
CA LEU A 316 21.86 -16.83 -11.62
C LEU A 316 20.54 -16.10 -11.81
N LYS A 317 20.30 -15.54 -13.00
CA LYS A 317 19.03 -14.90 -13.39
C LYS A 317 18.64 -15.30 -14.81
N ALA A 318 17.35 -15.42 -15.08
CA ALA A 318 16.84 -15.51 -16.45
C ALA A 318 17.12 -14.20 -17.22
N THR A 319 17.37 -14.29 -18.53
CA THR A 319 17.50 -13.09 -19.40
C THR A 319 16.15 -12.45 -19.69
N ALA A 320 15.10 -13.27 -19.81
CA ALA A 320 13.71 -12.85 -19.94
C ALA A 320 13.01 -12.79 -18.58
N GLY A 321 12.05 -11.87 -18.42
CA GLY A 321 11.17 -11.80 -17.24
C GLY A 321 11.65 -10.93 -16.08
N GLY A 322 10.85 -10.92 -15.01
CA GLY A 322 11.06 -10.12 -13.80
C GLY A 322 10.33 -10.70 -12.58
N GLY A 323 10.44 -10.03 -11.42
CA GLY A 323 9.69 -10.39 -10.22
C GLY A 323 10.11 -11.71 -9.54
N GLY A 324 11.41 -11.92 -9.31
CA GLY A 324 11.91 -13.04 -8.50
C GLY A 324 12.11 -14.38 -9.24
N LYS A 325 11.23 -14.70 -10.20
CA LYS A 325 11.20 -16.00 -10.90
C LYS A 325 12.46 -16.25 -11.75
N GLY A 326 12.96 -17.48 -11.73
CA GLY A 326 14.16 -17.90 -12.46
C GLY A 326 15.47 -17.40 -11.85
N MET A 327 15.47 -16.96 -10.58
CA MET A 327 16.69 -16.53 -9.87
C MET A 327 17.14 -17.57 -8.82
N LYS A 328 18.45 -17.87 -8.79
CA LYS A 328 19.08 -18.76 -7.79
C LYS A 328 20.41 -18.18 -7.31
N VAL A 329 20.58 -18.04 -6.00
CA VAL A 329 21.89 -17.79 -5.39
C VAL A 329 22.68 -19.09 -5.41
N VAL A 330 23.97 -19.00 -5.70
CA VAL A 330 24.93 -20.10 -5.67
C VAL A 330 26.08 -19.67 -4.77
N GLU A 331 26.29 -20.35 -3.65
CA GLU A 331 27.30 -19.97 -2.66
C GLU A 331 28.65 -20.62 -2.91
N HIS A 332 28.67 -21.77 -3.60
CA HIS A 332 29.91 -22.45 -3.96
C HIS A 332 29.80 -23.31 -5.24
N THR A 333 30.94 -23.56 -5.89
CA THR A 333 31.05 -24.24 -7.20
C THR A 333 30.29 -25.56 -7.32
N GLY A 334 30.14 -26.31 -6.22
CA GLY A 334 29.43 -27.60 -6.21
C GLY A 334 27.93 -27.50 -6.50
N GLU A 335 27.29 -26.36 -6.23
CA GLU A 335 25.84 -26.13 -6.45
C GLU A 335 25.52 -25.71 -7.89
N LEU A 336 26.49 -25.14 -8.61
CA LEU A 336 26.23 -24.36 -9.82
C LEU A 336 25.48 -25.15 -10.90
N ALA A 337 25.85 -26.42 -11.11
CA ALA A 337 25.25 -27.26 -12.16
C ALA A 337 23.76 -27.55 -11.88
N GLU A 338 23.40 -27.87 -10.64
CA GLU A 338 22.01 -28.13 -10.25
C GLU A 338 21.19 -26.83 -10.22
N ALA A 339 21.75 -25.76 -9.65
CA ALA A 339 21.12 -24.46 -9.60
C ALA A 339 20.84 -23.90 -11.00
N LEU A 340 21.78 -24.02 -11.95
CA LEU A 340 21.61 -23.59 -13.33
C LEU A 340 20.54 -24.40 -14.05
N ALA A 341 20.60 -25.73 -13.99
CA ALA A 341 19.59 -26.59 -14.62
C ALA A 341 18.19 -26.37 -14.02
N SER A 342 18.10 -26.07 -12.72
CA SER A 342 16.85 -25.71 -12.04
C SER A 342 16.31 -24.36 -12.52
N ALA A 343 17.15 -23.33 -12.56
CA ALA A 343 16.79 -22.00 -13.02
C ALA A 343 16.40 -21.96 -14.50
N GLN A 344 17.09 -22.72 -15.37
CA GLN A 344 16.75 -22.85 -16.80
C GLN A 344 15.36 -23.46 -17.01
N ARG A 345 14.99 -24.48 -16.23
CA ARG A 345 13.63 -25.06 -16.28
C ARG A 345 12.57 -24.07 -15.82
N GLU A 346 12.84 -23.36 -14.73
CA GLU A 346 11.92 -22.34 -14.18
C GLU A 346 11.75 -21.15 -15.14
N ALA A 347 12.82 -20.70 -15.79
CA ALA A 347 12.81 -19.65 -16.80
C ALA A 347 12.02 -20.08 -18.05
N LEU A 348 12.30 -21.28 -18.58
CA LEU A 348 11.60 -21.83 -19.73
C LEU A 348 10.10 -21.98 -19.46
N SER A 349 9.72 -22.49 -18.28
CA SER A 349 8.31 -22.65 -17.91
C SER A 349 7.56 -21.34 -17.66
N SER A 350 8.29 -20.29 -17.24
CA SER A 350 7.69 -19.00 -16.87
C SER A 350 7.67 -17.99 -18.01
N PHE A 351 8.65 -18.05 -18.92
CA PHE A 351 8.93 -17.00 -19.91
C PHE A 351 9.18 -17.53 -21.33
N GLY A 352 9.20 -18.85 -21.55
CA GLY A 352 9.49 -19.46 -22.85
C GLY A 352 10.95 -19.35 -23.30
N ASP A 353 11.83 -18.73 -22.49
CA ASP A 353 13.26 -18.58 -22.76
C ASP A 353 14.07 -19.21 -21.62
N ALA A 354 14.96 -20.14 -21.97
CA ALA A 354 15.84 -20.84 -21.03
C ALA A 354 17.19 -20.12 -20.82
N ARG A 355 17.45 -19.00 -21.52
CA ARG A 355 18.72 -18.30 -21.41
C ARG A 355 18.89 -17.62 -20.05
N MET A 356 20.09 -17.77 -19.52
CA MET A 356 20.51 -17.33 -18.21
C MET A 356 21.65 -16.34 -18.32
N LEU A 357 21.84 -15.58 -17.24
CA LEU A 357 23.02 -14.77 -16.97
C LEU A 357 23.51 -15.05 -15.54
N VAL A 358 24.79 -14.83 -15.27
CA VAL A 358 25.37 -14.94 -13.92
C VAL A 358 25.98 -13.62 -13.51
N GLU A 359 25.68 -13.18 -12.29
CA GLU A 359 26.10 -11.89 -11.73
C GLU A 359 26.72 -12.08 -10.35
N LYS A 360 27.54 -11.12 -9.91
CA LYS A 360 27.99 -11.05 -8.53
C LYS A 360 26.79 -10.93 -7.60
N TYR A 361 26.70 -11.80 -6.58
CA TYR A 361 25.71 -11.62 -5.54
C TYR A 361 26.20 -10.54 -4.57
N VAL A 362 25.46 -9.43 -4.49
CA VAL A 362 25.79 -8.32 -3.59
C VAL A 362 25.27 -8.64 -2.19
N LEU A 363 26.17 -8.67 -1.21
CA LEU A 363 25.83 -8.94 0.20
C LEU A 363 25.28 -7.68 0.87
N THR A 364 24.21 -7.85 1.67
CA THR A 364 23.48 -6.75 2.33
C THR A 364 23.23 -5.54 1.42
N PRO A 365 22.60 -5.73 0.24
CA PRO A 365 22.46 -4.64 -0.71
C PRO A 365 21.39 -3.67 -0.23
N ARG A 366 21.66 -2.38 -0.45
CA ARG A 366 20.66 -1.33 -0.39
C ARG A 366 20.15 -1.06 -1.80
N HIS A 367 18.85 -0.92 -1.94
CA HIS A 367 18.23 -0.45 -3.17
C HIS A 367 18.22 1.08 -3.11
N VAL A 368 19.12 1.72 -3.86
CA VAL A 368 19.24 3.18 -3.92
C VAL A 368 19.05 3.62 -5.37
N GLU A 369 18.19 4.60 -5.59
CA GLU A 369 17.81 5.03 -6.93
C GLU A 369 17.97 6.54 -7.11
N ILE A 370 18.24 6.97 -8.33
CA ILE A 370 18.46 8.38 -8.67
C ILE A 370 17.30 8.88 -9.53
N GLN A 371 16.63 9.95 -9.07
CA GLN A 371 15.70 10.69 -9.92
C GLN A 371 16.50 11.42 -10.99
N VAL A 372 16.20 11.18 -12.27
CA VAL A 372 16.72 12.00 -13.38
C VAL A 372 15.60 12.81 -14.00
N PHE A 373 15.97 13.95 -14.59
CA PHE A 373 15.07 14.79 -15.36
C PHE A 373 15.80 15.37 -16.56
N ALA A 374 15.24 15.19 -17.75
CA ALA A 374 15.83 15.68 -19.01
C ALA A 374 14.83 16.50 -19.84
N ASP A 375 15.32 17.44 -20.64
CA ASP A 375 14.52 18.21 -21.59
C ASP A 375 14.86 17.91 -23.06
N ARG A 376 14.07 18.49 -23.98
CA ARG A 376 14.26 18.35 -25.43
C ARG A 376 15.44 19.19 -25.98
N HIS A 377 16.16 19.91 -25.12
CA HIS A 377 17.32 20.75 -25.48
C HIS A 377 18.65 20.09 -25.11
N GLY A 378 18.62 18.87 -24.57
CA GLY A 378 19.80 18.10 -24.16
C GLY A 378 20.26 18.37 -22.72
N ASN A 379 19.54 19.18 -21.95
CA ASN A 379 19.82 19.34 -20.52
C ASN A 379 19.32 18.10 -19.78
N CYS A 380 20.13 17.55 -18.88
CA CYS A 380 19.76 16.44 -18.02
C CYS A 380 20.37 16.65 -16.63
N LEU A 381 19.55 16.48 -15.59
CA LEU A 381 19.89 16.68 -14.18
C LEU A 381 19.56 15.41 -13.38
N TYR A 382 20.25 15.21 -12.26
CA TYR A 382 19.79 14.33 -11.18
C TYR A 382 19.19 15.16 -10.03
N LEU A 383 18.02 14.74 -9.54
CA LEU A 383 17.26 15.39 -8.47
C LEU A 383 17.45 14.65 -7.12
N ASN A 384 18.72 14.39 -6.78
CA ASN A 384 19.15 13.54 -5.67
C ASN A 384 18.65 12.08 -5.75
N GLU A 385 18.92 11.33 -4.68
CA GLU A 385 18.63 9.91 -4.54
C GLU A 385 17.50 9.60 -3.56
N ARG A 386 16.95 8.38 -3.68
CA ARG A 386 16.04 7.74 -2.72
C ARG A 386 16.61 6.39 -2.28
N ASP A 387 16.36 5.99 -1.04
CA ASP A 387 16.54 4.62 -0.57
C ASP A 387 15.18 3.92 -0.52
N CYS A 388 15.08 2.78 -1.22
CA CYS A 388 13.87 1.96 -1.31
C CYS A 388 14.13 0.52 -0.82
N SER A 389 15.13 0.34 0.04
CA SER A 389 15.59 -0.99 0.50
C SER A 389 14.52 -1.75 1.28
N ILE A 390 13.58 -1.07 1.91
CA ILE A 390 12.52 -1.69 2.71
C ILE A 390 11.41 -2.19 1.78
N GLN A 391 11.57 -3.41 1.30
CA GLN A 391 10.70 -4.06 0.31
C GLN A 391 10.25 -5.46 0.74
N ARG A 392 9.03 -5.85 0.38
CA ARG A 392 8.47 -7.20 0.54
C ARG A 392 8.44 -7.87 -0.82
N ARG A 393 9.12 -9.00 -1.03
CA ARG A 393 9.07 -9.78 -2.29
C ARG A 393 9.25 -8.91 -3.56
N HIS A 394 10.18 -7.94 -3.51
CA HIS A 394 10.46 -6.93 -4.54
C HIS A 394 9.42 -5.80 -4.73
N GLN A 395 8.34 -5.77 -3.94
CA GLN A 395 7.44 -4.62 -3.81
C GLN A 395 8.00 -3.64 -2.78
N LYS A 396 8.28 -2.38 -3.18
CA LYS A 396 8.76 -1.32 -2.27
C LYS A 396 7.64 -0.95 -1.27
N VAL A 397 8.00 -0.73 -0.01
CA VAL A 397 7.04 -0.51 1.11
C VAL A 397 7.30 0.80 1.85
N VAL A 398 8.58 1.12 2.06
CA VAL A 398 9.04 2.38 2.67
C VAL A 398 10.18 2.94 1.84
N GLU A 399 10.08 4.23 1.52
CA GLU A 399 11.03 4.97 0.70
C GLU A 399 11.47 6.24 1.42
N GLU A 400 12.72 6.63 1.30
CA GLU A 400 13.21 7.85 1.94
C GLU A 400 14.26 8.60 1.13
N ALA A 401 14.26 9.93 1.25
CA ALA A 401 15.16 10.82 0.53
C ALA A 401 15.70 11.91 1.49
N PRO A 402 17.01 12.24 1.46
CA PRO A 402 18.08 11.51 0.80
C PRO A 402 18.30 10.10 1.40
N ALA A 403 19.08 9.26 0.72
CA ALA A 403 19.41 7.94 1.24
C ALA A 403 20.35 8.06 2.47
N PRO A 404 20.02 7.45 3.63
CA PRO A 404 20.82 7.59 4.84
C PRO A 404 22.28 7.15 4.67
N GLY A 405 23.21 7.88 5.29
CA GLY A 405 24.63 7.50 5.33
C GLY A 405 25.41 7.63 4.01
N LEU A 406 24.80 8.09 2.91
CA LEU A 406 25.55 8.37 1.68
C LEU A 406 26.38 9.65 1.81
N THR A 407 27.66 9.54 1.45
CA THR A 407 28.58 10.68 1.39
C THR A 407 28.27 11.56 0.18
N ALA A 408 28.64 12.84 0.24
CA ALA A 408 28.42 13.77 -0.88
C ALA A 408 29.16 13.35 -2.16
N SER A 409 30.33 12.71 -2.04
CA SER A 409 31.09 12.19 -3.19
C SER A 409 30.41 10.98 -3.82
N LEU A 410 29.87 10.05 -3.02
CA LEU A 410 29.13 8.88 -3.51
C LEU A 410 27.81 9.29 -4.17
N ARG A 411 27.04 10.20 -3.53
CA ARG A 411 25.83 10.80 -4.11
C ARG A 411 26.13 11.43 -5.48
N LYS A 412 27.20 12.22 -5.57
CA LYS A 412 27.62 12.84 -6.83
C LYS A 412 27.99 11.79 -7.89
N ALA A 413 28.78 10.77 -7.53
CA ALA A 413 29.18 9.72 -8.47
C ALA A 413 27.98 8.92 -9.02
N MET A 414 27.01 8.57 -8.17
CA MET A 414 25.76 7.92 -8.58
C MET A 414 24.90 8.84 -9.44
N GLY A 415 24.78 10.12 -9.07
CA GLY A 415 24.06 11.13 -9.84
C GLY A 415 24.62 11.35 -11.25
N GLU A 416 25.95 11.51 -11.37
CA GLU A 416 26.64 11.64 -12.66
C GLU A 416 26.51 10.36 -13.50
N ALA A 417 26.54 9.17 -12.89
CA ALA A 417 26.29 7.92 -13.59
C ALA A 417 24.84 7.81 -14.11
N ALA A 418 23.86 8.25 -13.33
CA ALA A 418 22.45 8.26 -13.75
C ALA A 418 22.19 9.27 -14.89
N VAL A 419 22.81 10.45 -14.86
CA VAL A 419 22.71 11.43 -15.96
C VAL A 419 23.35 10.87 -17.24
N LYS A 420 24.51 10.19 -17.15
CA LYS A 420 25.11 9.50 -18.31
C LYS A 420 24.20 8.41 -18.87
N ALA A 421 23.56 7.61 -18.02
CA ALA A 421 22.60 6.60 -18.43
C ALA A 421 21.44 7.21 -19.24
N ALA A 422 20.83 8.28 -18.71
CA ALA A 422 19.74 8.99 -19.38
C ALA A 422 20.18 9.67 -20.70
N GLN A 423 21.35 10.31 -20.72
CA GLN A 423 21.89 10.94 -21.93
C GLN A 423 22.22 9.93 -23.03
N ALA A 424 22.73 8.75 -22.67
CA ALA A 424 23.10 7.70 -23.63
C ALA A 424 21.92 7.16 -24.46
N ILE A 425 20.69 7.32 -23.98
CA ILE A 425 19.46 6.87 -24.66
C ILE A 425 18.59 8.02 -25.18
N GLY A 426 19.07 9.28 -25.10
CA GLY A 426 18.28 10.45 -25.52
C GLY A 426 17.01 10.65 -24.69
N TYR A 427 17.08 10.40 -23.38
CA TYR A 427 15.93 10.43 -22.48
C TYR A 427 15.29 11.83 -22.37
N VAL A 428 13.98 11.89 -22.13
CA VAL A 428 13.21 13.14 -21.93
C VAL A 428 12.20 12.96 -20.81
N GLY A 429 11.93 14.01 -20.04
CA GLY A 429 10.99 13.99 -18.92
C GLY A 429 11.59 13.40 -17.65
N ALA A 430 10.71 12.92 -16.76
CA ALA A 430 11.10 12.27 -15.50
C ALA A 430 11.48 10.80 -15.74
N GLY A 431 12.57 10.34 -15.13
CA GLY A 431 12.98 8.93 -15.14
C GLY A 431 13.68 8.55 -13.84
N THR A 432 13.94 7.26 -13.62
CA THR A 432 14.71 6.84 -12.43
C THR A 432 15.66 5.71 -12.77
N VAL A 433 16.92 5.88 -12.37
CA VAL A 433 17.98 4.88 -12.52
C VAL A 433 18.16 4.16 -11.19
N GLU A 434 17.91 2.86 -11.16
CA GLU A 434 17.98 2.02 -9.97
C GLU A 434 19.37 1.39 -9.82
N PHE A 435 19.94 1.45 -8.61
CA PHE A 435 21.25 0.88 -8.28
C PHE A 435 21.18 -0.05 -7.06
N LEU A 436 21.98 -1.12 -7.08
CA LEU A 436 22.40 -1.83 -5.87
C LEU A 436 23.62 -1.12 -5.29
N LEU A 437 23.49 -0.58 -4.09
CA LEU A 437 24.61 -0.07 -3.30
C LEU A 437 25.05 -1.14 -2.29
N ASP A 438 26.33 -1.47 -2.29
CA ASP A 438 26.91 -2.45 -1.36
C ASP A 438 27.46 -1.81 -0.08
N ALA A 439 27.76 -2.64 0.93
CA ALA A 439 28.28 -2.19 2.22
C ALA A 439 29.72 -1.59 2.17
N ARG A 440 30.43 -1.70 1.04
CA ARG A 440 31.76 -1.12 0.81
C ARG A 440 31.69 0.24 0.13
N GLY A 441 30.51 0.65 -0.35
CA GLY A 441 30.30 1.88 -1.11
C GLY A 441 30.43 1.71 -2.63
N GLU A 442 30.51 0.48 -3.13
CA GLU A 442 30.42 0.19 -4.57
C GLU A 442 28.94 0.17 -4.98
N PHE A 443 28.61 0.81 -6.11
CA PHE A 443 27.25 0.85 -6.64
C PHE A 443 27.20 0.28 -8.05
N PHE A 444 26.08 -0.37 -8.38
CA PHE A 444 25.92 -1.10 -9.64
C PHE A 444 24.53 -0.89 -10.21
N PHE A 445 24.44 -0.52 -11.49
CA PHE A 445 23.17 -0.33 -12.21
C PHE A 445 22.35 -1.62 -12.25
N MET A 446 21.06 -1.49 -11.95
CA MET A 446 20.07 -2.57 -12.09
C MET A 446 19.31 -2.43 -13.40
N GLU A 447 18.53 -1.35 -13.49
CA GLU A 447 17.63 -1.00 -14.58
C GLU A 447 17.27 0.49 -14.53
N MET A 448 16.62 0.99 -15.57
CA MET A 448 16.11 2.35 -15.63
C MET A 448 14.60 2.31 -15.88
N ASN A 449 13.82 2.84 -14.95
CA ASN A 449 12.38 2.98 -15.09
C ASN A 449 12.09 4.22 -15.94
N THR A 450 11.40 4.03 -17.05
CA THR A 450 11.23 5.01 -18.14
C THR A 450 9.99 5.90 -17.93
N ARG A 451 9.76 6.29 -16.68
CA ARG A 451 8.54 6.96 -16.20
C ARG A 451 8.80 7.72 -14.90
N LEU A 452 7.79 8.46 -14.44
CA LEU A 452 7.70 8.92 -13.05
C LEU A 452 7.63 7.70 -12.11
N GLN A 453 8.41 7.71 -11.02
CA GLN A 453 8.28 6.69 -9.97
C GLN A 453 7.10 6.97 -9.04
N VAL A 454 6.63 5.93 -8.33
CA VAL A 454 5.50 6.06 -7.39
C VAL A 454 5.91 6.98 -6.22
N GLU A 455 7.13 6.75 -5.74
CA GLU A 455 7.89 7.36 -4.66
C GLU A 455 8.55 8.69 -5.01
N HIS A 456 8.17 9.33 -6.13
CA HIS A 456 8.61 10.70 -6.43
C HIS A 456 8.32 11.74 -5.32
N PRO A 457 7.25 11.66 -4.49
CA PRO A 457 6.96 12.70 -3.49
C PRO A 457 8.04 12.94 -2.44
N VAL A 458 8.86 11.94 -2.08
CA VAL A 458 10.00 12.18 -1.17
C VAL A 458 11.07 13.06 -1.83
N THR A 459 11.31 12.89 -3.13
CA THR A 459 12.18 13.78 -3.92
C THR A 459 11.60 15.18 -4.02
N GLU A 460 10.29 15.32 -4.26
CA GLU A 460 9.61 16.63 -4.29
C GLU A 460 9.79 17.39 -2.98
N TYR A 461 9.69 16.69 -1.85
CA TYR A 461 9.85 17.32 -0.54
C TYR A 461 11.25 17.84 -0.24
N ILE A 462 12.30 17.09 -0.61
CA ILE A 462 13.70 17.54 -0.36
C ILE A 462 14.22 18.55 -1.39
N THR A 463 13.60 18.63 -2.56
CA THR A 463 13.97 19.57 -3.64
C THR A 463 13.09 20.81 -3.69
N GLY A 464 11.85 20.74 -3.20
CA GLY A 464 10.84 21.80 -3.37
C GLY A 464 10.26 21.89 -4.80
N LEU A 465 10.47 20.87 -5.63
CA LEU A 465 10.04 20.83 -7.04
C LEU A 465 8.77 19.98 -7.21
N ASP A 466 7.88 20.38 -8.12
CA ASP A 466 6.79 19.52 -8.61
C ASP A 466 7.24 18.84 -9.90
N LEU A 467 7.45 17.52 -9.86
CA LEU A 467 7.97 16.78 -11.01
C LEU A 467 6.94 16.65 -12.14
N VAL A 468 5.65 16.63 -11.81
CA VAL A 468 4.57 16.60 -12.82
C VAL A 468 4.49 17.94 -13.53
N GLU A 469 4.68 19.06 -12.82
CA GLU A 469 4.75 20.39 -13.44
C GLU A 469 5.91 20.43 -14.45
N TRP A 470 7.08 19.94 -14.05
CA TRP A 470 8.24 19.84 -14.93
C TRP A 470 7.99 18.92 -16.14
N GLN A 471 7.24 17.82 -15.99
CA GLN A 471 6.89 16.96 -17.13
C GLN A 471 6.02 17.71 -18.14
N ILE A 472 5.04 18.49 -17.66
CA ILE A 472 4.17 19.32 -18.51
C ILE A 472 4.99 20.42 -19.20
N ARG A 473 5.91 21.09 -18.49
CA ARG A 473 6.79 22.14 -19.06
C ARG A 473 7.72 21.59 -20.15
N VAL A 474 8.42 20.49 -19.87
CA VAL A 474 9.31 19.84 -20.86
C VAL A 474 8.53 19.33 -22.07
N ALA A 475 7.32 18.79 -21.86
CA ALA A 475 6.44 18.36 -22.96
C ALA A 475 5.98 19.53 -23.85
N ARG A 476 5.87 20.75 -23.31
CA ARG A 476 5.68 22.00 -24.07
C ARG A 476 6.94 22.49 -24.78
N GLY A 477 8.08 21.85 -24.59
CA GLY A 477 9.38 22.30 -25.12
C GLY A 477 10.07 23.38 -24.26
N GLU A 478 9.64 23.63 -23.03
CA GLU A 478 10.40 24.46 -22.09
C GLU A 478 11.74 23.76 -21.72
N SER A 479 12.79 24.54 -21.50
CA SER A 479 14.06 24.03 -20.95
C SER A 479 13.97 23.88 -19.42
N LEU A 480 14.84 23.05 -18.83
CA LEU A 480 14.91 22.92 -17.37
C LEU A 480 15.25 24.27 -16.70
N PRO A 481 14.56 24.68 -15.62
CA PRO A 481 14.66 26.03 -15.08
C PRO A 481 15.89 26.28 -14.19
N ILE A 482 16.67 25.23 -13.87
CA ILE A 482 17.84 25.27 -12.97
C ILE A 482 18.97 24.37 -13.48
N THR A 483 20.20 24.63 -13.02
CA THR A 483 21.38 23.77 -13.28
C THR A 483 21.57 22.71 -12.19
N GLN A 484 22.51 21.78 -12.39
CA GLN A 484 22.78 20.69 -11.45
C GLN A 484 23.26 21.19 -10.08
N GLU A 485 23.99 22.30 -10.05
CA GLU A 485 24.50 22.96 -8.84
C GLU A 485 23.41 23.69 -8.05
N GLN A 486 22.26 23.95 -8.69
CA GLN A 486 21.12 24.64 -8.11
C GLN A 486 20.04 23.68 -7.58
N VAL A 487 20.16 22.38 -7.83
CA VAL A 487 19.24 21.35 -7.32
C VAL A 487 19.27 21.35 -5.78
N PRO A 488 18.15 21.66 -5.10
CA PRO A 488 18.13 21.72 -3.65
C PRO A 488 18.22 20.34 -3.00
N LEU A 489 18.74 20.29 -1.78
CA LEU A 489 18.71 19.14 -0.90
C LEU A 489 18.45 19.65 0.53
N THR A 490 17.19 19.69 0.93
CA THR A 490 16.75 20.32 2.18
C THR A 490 15.93 19.36 3.04
N GLY A 491 16.40 19.12 4.27
CA GLY A 491 15.76 18.21 5.20
C GLY A 491 15.77 16.76 4.74
N HIS A 492 14.76 16.00 5.18
CA HIS A 492 14.61 14.57 4.91
C HIS A 492 13.12 14.23 4.76
N ALA A 493 12.78 13.33 3.84
CA ALA A 493 11.42 12.84 3.64
C ALA A 493 11.35 11.31 3.70
N ILE A 494 10.27 10.78 4.24
CA ILE A 494 9.96 9.34 4.31
C ILE A 494 8.52 9.14 3.81
N GLU A 495 8.33 8.19 2.90
CA GLU A 495 7.06 7.73 2.36
C GLU A 495 6.78 6.29 2.79
N VAL A 496 5.49 5.95 2.91
CA VAL A 496 5.01 4.56 3.01
C VAL A 496 3.79 4.33 2.12
N ARG A 497 3.71 3.14 1.52
CA ARG A 497 2.59 2.72 0.67
C ARG A 497 1.51 2.00 1.49
N LEU A 498 0.35 2.64 1.63
CA LEU A 498 -0.82 2.06 2.28
C LEU A 498 -1.57 1.15 1.30
N TYR A 499 -1.56 -0.15 1.58
CA TYR A 499 -2.19 -1.20 0.77
C TYR A 499 -3.38 -1.83 1.48
N ALA A 500 -4.43 -2.13 0.71
CA ALA A 500 -5.45 -3.10 1.08
C ALA A 500 -4.88 -4.53 0.94
N GLU A 501 -4.15 -4.96 1.95
CA GLU A 501 -3.54 -6.28 2.09
C GLU A 501 -3.72 -6.77 3.54
N ASP A 502 -3.60 -8.08 3.76
CA ASP A 502 -3.64 -8.71 5.08
C ASP A 502 -2.26 -9.25 5.51
N PRO A 503 -1.46 -8.48 6.28
CA PRO A 503 -0.13 -8.91 6.70
C PRO A 503 -0.10 -10.21 7.53
N VAL A 504 -1.22 -10.60 8.16
CA VAL A 504 -1.31 -11.84 8.95
C VAL A 504 -1.43 -13.06 8.02
N ASN A 505 -2.22 -12.93 6.96
CA ASN A 505 -2.40 -13.97 5.94
C ASN A 505 -1.48 -13.73 4.73
N ASP A 506 -0.16 -13.72 4.96
CA ASP A 506 0.89 -13.61 3.93
C ASP A 506 0.76 -12.39 2.97
N PHE A 507 0.09 -11.32 3.44
CA PHE A 507 -0.24 -10.13 2.65
C PHE A 507 -1.06 -10.48 1.40
N LEU A 508 -2.06 -11.35 1.56
CA LEU A 508 -3.13 -11.51 0.58
C LEU A 508 -3.84 -10.16 0.37
N PRO A 509 -4.11 -9.74 -0.88
CA PRO A 509 -4.86 -8.52 -1.14
C PRO A 509 -6.27 -8.57 -0.54
N ALA A 510 -6.73 -7.44 -0.02
CA ALA A 510 -8.07 -7.27 0.52
C ALA A 510 -8.95 -6.48 -0.46
N THR A 511 -10.21 -6.86 -0.54
CA THR A 511 -11.24 -6.21 -1.36
C THR A 511 -12.49 -6.00 -0.52
N GLY A 512 -13.38 -5.11 -0.95
CA GLY A 512 -14.57 -4.73 -0.17
C GLY A 512 -14.81 -3.22 -0.19
N THR A 513 -15.57 -2.70 0.76
CA THR A 513 -15.92 -1.27 0.82
C THR A 513 -15.18 -0.59 1.97
N LEU A 514 -14.69 0.63 1.74
CA LEU A 514 -14.09 1.47 2.77
C LEU A 514 -15.18 2.10 3.67
N GLU A 515 -15.74 1.30 4.59
CA GLU A 515 -16.72 1.76 5.59
C GLU A 515 -16.19 2.89 6.48
N LEU A 516 -14.88 2.90 6.72
CA LEU A 516 -14.15 3.97 7.39
C LEU A 516 -12.89 4.31 6.58
N TYR A 517 -12.72 5.59 6.26
CA TYR A 517 -11.47 6.12 5.70
C TYR A 517 -11.27 7.56 6.19
N ARG A 518 -10.32 7.74 7.10
CA ARG A 518 -9.94 9.02 7.71
C ARG A 518 -8.45 9.22 7.53
N GLU A 519 -8.09 10.08 6.58
CA GLU A 519 -6.73 10.54 6.38
C GLU A 519 -6.25 11.40 7.58
N PRO A 520 -4.95 11.36 7.94
CA PRO A 520 -4.37 12.22 8.96
C PRO A 520 -4.53 13.71 8.64
N ALA A 521 -4.51 14.56 9.67
CA ALA A 521 -4.69 15.99 9.47
C ALA A 521 -3.54 16.60 8.62
N PRO A 522 -3.85 17.45 7.62
CA PRO A 522 -2.82 18.10 6.82
C PRO A 522 -2.04 19.12 7.65
N GLY A 523 -0.76 19.32 7.32
CA GLY A 523 0.09 20.28 8.03
C GLY A 523 1.52 20.35 7.47
N PRO A 524 2.38 21.21 8.05
CA PRO A 524 3.77 21.35 7.61
C PRO A 524 4.51 20.02 7.62
N GLY A 525 5.06 19.64 6.47
CA GLY A 525 5.75 18.37 6.27
C GLY A 525 4.86 17.13 6.34
N ARG A 526 3.53 17.25 6.16
CA ARG A 526 2.58 16.12 6.13
C ARG A 526 1.80 16.13 4.81
N ARG A 527 1.87 15.05 4.02
CA ARG A 527 1.16 14.88 2.74
C ARG A 527 0.56 13.49 2.64
N VAL A 528 -0.62 13.42 2.02
CA VAL A 528 -1.27 12.17 1.61
C VAL A 528 -1.61 12.29 0.13
N ASP A 529 -1.18 11.30 -0.64
CA ASP A 529 -1.53 11.13 -2.05
C ASP A 529 -2.39 9.86 -2.17
N SER A 530 -3.70 10.03 -2.29
CA SER A 530 -4.69 8.95 -2.17
C SER A 530 -5.62 8.86 -3.38
N GLY A 531 -5.99 7.62 -3.73
CA GLY A 531 -6.83 7.30 -4.89
C GLY A 531 -8.28 6.96 -4.56
N VAL A 532 -8.65 7.04 -3.27
CA VAL A 532 -9.90 6.54 -2.70
C VAL A 532 -10.48 7.52 -1.67
N ALA A 533 -11.71 7.29 -1.25
CA ALA A 533 -12.41 7.98 -0.18
C ALA A 533 -13.29 7.02 0.64
N GLU A 534 -13.81 7.48 1.78
CA GLU A 534 -14.80 6.72 2.58
C GLU A 534 -16.05 6.42 1.72
N GLY A 535 -16.44 5.15 1.67
CA GLY A 535 -17.51 4.63 0.82
C GLY A 535 -17.07 4.06 -0.54
N ASP A 536 -15.82 4.28 -0.98
CA ASP A 536 -15.31 3.68 -2.22
C ASP A 536 -15.11 2.15 -2.08
N SER A 537 -15.21 1.43 -3.19
CA SER A 537 -15.01 -0.02 -3.26
C SER A 537 -13.65 -0.39 -3.84
N ILE A 538 -12.96 -1.32 -3.18
CA ILE A 538 -11.68 -1.89 -3.60
C ILE A 538 -11.96 -3.16 -4.39
N SER A 539 -11.88 -3.05 -5.72
CA SER A 539 -12.13 -4.14 -6.66
C SER A 539 -10.94 -5.11 -6.79
N PRO A 540 -11.15 -6.39 -7.12
CA PRO A 540 -10.07 -7.36 -7.36
C PRO A 540 -9.28 -7.16 -8.68
N PHE A 541 -9.64 -6.18 -9.52
CA PHE A 541 -9.10 -6.06 -10.89
C PHE A 541 -7.84 -5.18 -11.02
N TYR A 542 -7.48 -4.44 -9.96
CA TYR A 542 -6.41 -3.43 -9.99
C TYR A 542 -5.46 -3.56 -8.80
N ASP A 543 -4.45 -2.69 -8.73
CA ASP A 543 -3.49 -2.64 -7.63
C ASP A 543 -4.16 -2.25 -6.28
N PRO A 544 -3.77 -2.86 -5.13
CA PRO A 544 -4.40 -2.61 -3.84
C PRO A 544 -3.97 -1.33 -3.11
N MET A 545 -3.13 -0.47 -3.71
CA MET A 545 -2.66 0.75 -3.05
C MET A 545 -3.80 1.77 -2.88
N LEU A 546 -4.15 2.05 -1.62
CA LEU A 546 -5.13 3.05 -1.24
C LEU A 546 -4.55 4.47 -1.37
N GLY A 547 -3.27 4.61 -1.05
CA GLY A 547 -2.52 5.85 -1.15
C GLY A 547 -1.13 5.77 -0.52
N LYS A 548 -0.47 6.92 -0.47
CA LYS A 548 0.89 7.10 0.03
C LYS A 548 0.86 8.14 1.14
N LEU A 549 1.48 7.85 2.28
CA LEU A 549 1.65 8.81 3.37
C LEU A 549 3.09 9.28 3.35
N ILE A 550 3.31 10.59 3.27
CA ILE A 550 4.64 11.19 3.15
C ILE A 550 4.85 12.23 4.23
N ALA A 551 5.91 12.07 5.00
CA ALA A 551 6.35 13.04 5.98
C ALA A 551 7.74 13.60 5.64
N TRP A 552 7.88 14.92 5.67
CA TRP A 552 9.16 15.63 5.60
C TRP A 552 9.49 16.26 6.95
N GLY A 553 10.78 16.39 7.27
CA GLY A 553 11.27 17.16 8.40
C GLY A 553 12.67 17.75 8.17
N GLU A 554 13.10 18.62 9.09
CA GLU A 554 14.45 19.22 9.05
C GLU A 554 15.58 18.18 9.15
N ASP A 555 15.28 17.04 9.81
CA ASP A 555 16.12 15.85 9.85
C ASP A 555 15.25 14.58 9.73
N ARG A 556 15.93 13.43 9.55
CA ARG A 556 15.31 12.11 9.38
C ARG A 556 14.44 11.69 10.56
N GLU A 557 14.82 12.02 11.79
CA GLU A 557 14.08 11.63 12.98
C GLU A 557 12.80 12.47 13.12
N GLN A 558 12.86 13.76 12.81
CA GLN A 558 11.69 14.61 12.73
C GLN A 558 10.69 14.11 11.66
N ALA A 559 11.19 13.69 10.48
CA ALA A 559 10.37 13.07 9.45
C ALA A 559 9.74 11.75 9.93
N ARG A 560 10.53 10.86 10.56
CA ARG A 560 10.08 9.57 11.11
C ARG A 560 9.01 9.72 12.18
N LEU A 561 9.21 10.62 13.16
CA LEU A 561 8.25 10.88 14.23
C LEU A 561 6.96 11.53 13.70
N ARG A 562 7.07 12.41 12.71
CA ARG A 562 5.90 13.01 12.03
C ARG A 562 5.12 11.96 11.23
N LEU A 563 5.80 11.01 10.59
CA LEU A 563 5.17 9.89 9.90
C LEU A 563 4.47 8.92 10.86
N LEU A 564 5.06 8.65 12.04
CA LEU A 564 4.39 7.87 13.08
C LEU A 564 3.10 8.53 13.55
N ALA A 565 3.12 9.84 13.81
CA ALA A 565 1.91 10.58 14.14
C ALA A 565 0.85 10.53 13.01
N MET A 566 1.27 10.56 11.74
CA MET A 566 0.36 10.37 10.60
C MET A 566 -0.24 8.96 10.53
N LEU A 567 0.52 7.92 10.88
CA LEU A 567 0.06 6.53 10.93
C LEU A 567 -0.85 6.26 12.15
N ASP A 568 -0.59 6.90 13.29
CA ASP A 568 -1.44 6.85 14.49
C ASP A 568 -2.78 7.60 14.29
N GLU A 569 -2.81 8.64 13.44
CA GLU A 569 -4.02 9.41 13.12
C GLU A 569 -4.87 8.79 11.98
N PHE A 570 -4.29 7.93 11.13
CA PHE A 570 -5.03 7.32 10.01
C PHE A 570 -5.94 6.21 10.51
N ALA A 571 -7.23 6.25 10.15
CA ALA A 571 -8.14 5.13 10.37
C ALA A 571 -8.73 4.60 9.06
N VAL A 572 -8.62 3.29 8.86
CA VAL A 572 -9.23 2.55 7.76
C VAL A 572 -10.01 1.37 8.31
N GLY A 573 -11.20 1.10 7.75
CA GLY A 573 -12.07 0.00 8.15
C GLY A 573 -12.99 -0.45 7.02
N GLY A 574 -13.47 -1.70 7.12
CA GLY A 574 -14.24 -2.38 6.07
C GLY A 574 -13.39 -3.24 5.13
N VAL A 575 -12.07 -3.00 5.06
CA VAL A 575 -11.07 -3.86 4.41
C VAL A 575 -9.86 -4.06 5.33
N ARG A 576 -9.15 -5.18 5.18
CA ARG A 576 -7.84 -5.38 5.84
C ARG A 576 -6.79 -4.49 5.18
N THR A 577 -5.83 -3.99 5.95
CA THR A 577 -4.75 -3.12 5.43
C THR A 577 -3.39 -3.42 6.06
N ASN A 578 -2.32 -2.99 5.38
CA ASN A 578 -0.97 -3.05 5.90
C ASN A 578 -0.63 -1.95 6.94
N LEU A 579 -1.58 -1.09 7.33
CA LEU A 579 -1.35 0.10 8.16
C LEU A 579 -0.58 -0.19 9.47
N ALA A 580 -1.00 -1.21 10.22
CA ALA A 580 -0.33 -1.62 11.45
C ALA A 580 1.10 -2.13 11.21
N PHE A 581 1.34 -2.81 10.09
CA PHE A 581 2.67 -3.28 9.69
C PHE A 581 3.60 -2.11 9.33
N LEU A 582 3.11 -1.11 8.57
CA LEU A 582 3.86 0.12 8.27
C LEU A 582 4.28 0.84 9.55
N ARG A 583 3.32 1.03 10.48
CA ARG A 583 3.56 1.63 11.81
C ARG A 583 4.67 0.90 12.57
N ARG A 584 4.64 -0.44 12.61
CA ARG A 584 5.68 -1.25 13.27
C ARG A 584 7.04 -1.11 12.59
N ILE A 585 7.12 -1.00 11.25
CA ILE A 585 8.39 -0.73 10.54
C ILE A 585 8.97 0.62 10.97
N ILE A 586 8.19 1.71 10.85
CA ILE A 586 8.69 3.07 11.14
C ILE A 586 9.06 3.24 12.62
N ALA A 587 8.39 2.50 13.52
CA ALA A 587 8.71 2.45 14.94
C ALA A 587 9.92 1.54 15.29
N HIS A 588 10.34 0.65 14.39
CA HIS A 588 11.34 -0.38 14.68
C HIS A 588 12.74 0.22 14.97
N PRO A 589 13.44 -0.19 16.05
CA PRO A 589 14.74 0.40 16.42
C PRO A 589 15.80 0.34 15.32
N ALA A 590 15.85 -0.74 14.53
CA ALA A 590 16.80 -0.85 13.42
C ALA A 590 16.47 0.13 12.27
N PHE A 591 15.20 0.46 12.03
CA PHE A 591 14.81 1.47 11.05
C PHE A 591 15.19 2.87 11.55
N ALA A 592 14.94 3.18 12.83
CA ALA A 592 15.38 4.43 13.45
C ALA A 592 16.91 4.60 13.37
N ALA A 593 17.67 3.52 13.58
CA ALA A 593 19.13 3.48 13.47
C ALA A 593 19.69 3.42 12.03
N ALA A 594 18.83 3.52 10.99
CA ALA A 594 19.20 3.44 9.58
C ALA A 594 19.98 2.16 9.18
N GLN A 595 19.65 1.02 9.82
CA GLN A 595 20.17 -0.30 9.48
C GLN A 595 19.35 -0.89 8.32
N LEU A 596 19.51 -0.29 7.13
CA LEU A 596 18.70 -0.57 5.94
C LEU A 596 19.42 -1.53 4.98
N ASP A 597 18.68 -2.53 4.51
CA ASP A 597 19.04 -3.41 3.38
C ASP A 597 17.79 -4.18 2.92
N THR A 598 17.85 -4.81 1.74
CA THR A 598 16.69 -5.53 1.16
C THR A 598 16.24 -6.77 1.93
N GLY A 599 17.00 -7.23 2.93
CA GLY A 599 16.64 -8.31 3.84
C GLY A 599 15.99 -7.86 5.15
N PHE A 600 15.71 -6.57 5.34
CA PHE A 600 15.18 -6.01 6.59
C PHE A 600 13.87 -6.67 7.05
N ILE A 601 12.85 -6.74 6.19
CA ILE A 601 11.53 -7.27 6.55
C ILE A 601 11.62 -8.76 6.94
N PRO A 602 12.24 -9.65 6.15
CA PRO A 602 12.48 -11.05 6.57
C PRO A 602 13.25 -11.18 7.89
N ARG A 603 14.30 -10.37 8.10
CA ARG A 603 15.12 -10.40 9.33
C ARG A 603 14.32 -10.05 10.58
N HIS A 604 13.40 -9.09 10.47
CA HIS A 604 12.62 -8.57 11.60
C HIS A 604 11.17 -9.08 11.62
N GLN A 605 10.84 -10.09 10.81
CA GLN A 605 9.48 -10.57 10.58
C GLN A 605 8.69 -10.81 11.87
N ALA A 606 9.28 -11.48 12.88
CA ALA A 606 8.61 -11.78 14.15
C ALA A 606 8.22 -10.54 14.99
N GLN A 607 8.86 -9.38 14.75
CA GLN A 607 8.53 -8.12 15.42
C GLN A 607 7.58 -7.25 14.60
N LEU A 608 7.61 -7.37 13.27
CA LEU A 608 6.76 -6.65 12.35
C LEU A 608 5.39 -7.33 12.14
N LEU A 609 5.36 -8.66 12.26
CA LEU A 609 4.19 -9.53 12.15
C LEU A 609 4.08 -10.39 13.43
N PRO A 610 3.80 -9.77 14.60
CA PRO A 610 3.57 -10.52 15.83
C PRO A 610 2.31 -11.39 15.71
N HIS A 611 2.27 -12.50 16.44
CA HIS A 611 1.05 -13.29 16.57
C HIS A 611 -0.06 -12.46 17.24
N THR A 612 -1.25 -12.49 16.66
CA THR A 612 -2.44 -11.85 17.24
C THR A 612 -2.81 -12.55 18.55
N ASN A 613 -2.63 -11.86 19.68
CA ASN A 613 -3.13 -12.33 20.97
C ASN A 613 -4.64 -12.08 21.07
N GLU A 614 -5.34 -12.89 21.87
CA GLU A 614 -6.74 -12.61 22.21
C GLU A 614 -6.85 -11.24 22.91
N PRO A 615 -7.83 -10.39 22.56
CA PRO A 615 -8.00 -9.11 23.23
C PRO A 615 -8.33 -9.29 24.72
N ASP A 616 -7.71 -8.48 25.57
CA ASP A 616 -7.81 -8.58 27.02
C ASP A 616 -9.16 -8.03 27.55
N GLU A 617 -9.47 -8.28 28.83
CA GLU A 617 -10.70 -7.77 29.45
C GLU A 617 -10.79 -6.23 29.34
N THR A 618 -9.66 -5.52 29.42
CA THR A 618 -9.62 -4.06 29.28
C THR A 618 -10.12 -3.62 27.91
N PHE A 619 -9.68 -4.26 26.83
CA PHE A 619 -10.20 -4.03 25.48
C PHE A 619 -11.70 -4.29 25.40
N TRP A 620 -12.18 -5.43 25.91
CA TRP A 620 -13.59 -5.80 25.80
C TRP A 620 -14.52 -4.86 26.57
N GLN A 621 -14.07 -4.33 27.72
CA GLN A 621 -14.76 -3.28 28.46
C GLN A 621 -14.74 -1.95 27.69
N ALA A 622 -13.57 -1.54 27.17
CA ALA A 622 -13.42 -0.31 26.37
C ALA A 622 -14.31 -0.32 25.12
N ALA A 623 -14.34 -1.46 24.40
CA ALA A 623 -15.16 -1.65 23.21
C ALA A 623 -16.66 -1.65 23.54
N ALA A 624 -17.08 -2.29 24.63
CA ALA A 624 -18.46 -2.27 25.08
C ALA A 624 -18.92 -0.86 25.51
N GLU A 625 -18.10 -0.14 26.26
CA GLU A 625 -18.36 1.25 26.65
C GLU A 625 -18.45 2.17 25.43
N ALA A 626 -17.47 2.13 24.52
CA ALA A 626 -17.49 2.90 23.28
C ALA A 626 -18.72 2.57 22.41
N PHE A 627 -19.09 1.29 22.31
CA PHE A 627 -20.28 0.88 21.55
C PHE A 627 -21.56 1.43 22.19
N SER A 628 -21.71 1.25 23.51
CA SER A 628 -22.89 1.71 24.26
C SER A 628 -23.03 3.23 24.23
N GLN A 629 -21.95 3.97 24.50
CA GLN A 629 -21.96 5.43 24.58
C GLN A 629 -22.11 6.11 23.21
N SER A 630 -21.80 5.41 22.11
CA SER A 630 -22.07 5.92 20.75
C SER A 630 -23.46 5.58 20.23
N GLU A 631 -24.29 4.76 20.91
CA GLU A 631 -25.63 4.41 20.39
C GLU A 631 -26.50 5.67 20.26
N PRO A 632 -27.10 5.94 19.07
CA PRO A 632 -28.07 7.01 18.97
C PRO A 632 -29.23 6.70 19.93
N ALA A 633 -29.69 7.73 20.64
CA ALA A 633 -30.95 7.61 21.36
C ALA A 633 -32.01 7.12 20.38
N ARG A 634 -32.77 6.08 20.77
CA ARG A 634 -33.95 5.70 20.00
C ARG A 634 -34.91 6.89 20.12
N ILE A 635 -35.58 7.24 19.03
CA ILE A 635 -36.60 8.29 19.04
C ILE A 635 -37.85 7.69 18.43
N ASP A 636 -38.87 7.47 19.25
CA ASP A 636 -40.20 7.22 18.75
C ASP A 636 -40.79 8.56 18.29
N GLN A 637 -41.33 8.62 17.07
CA GLN A 637 -41.98 9.83 16.57
C GLN A 637 -43.32 10.10 17.29
N ALA A 638 -43.95 9.07 17.88
CA ALA A 638 -45.17 9.20 18.66
C ALA A 638 -44.92 9.73 20.08
N ASP A 639 -43.76 9.44 20.68
CA ASP A 639 -43.31 10.01 21.95
C ASP A 639 -41.78 10.27 21.94
N PRO A 640 -41.34 11.44 21.45
CA PRO A 640 -39.92 11.81 21.40
C PRO A 640 -39.24 11.97 22.77
N TYR A 641 -40.00 11.97 23.86
CA TYR A 641 -39.51 12.11 25.23
C TYR A 641 -39.64 10.82 26.05
N SER A 642 -40.01 9.70 25.40
CA SER A 642 -40.22 8.41 26.06
C SER A 642 -38.96 7.95 26.81
N PRO A 643 -39.07 7.64 28.12
CA PRO A 643 -37.92 7.14 28.89
C PRO A 643 -37.44 5.77 28.40
N TRP A 644 -38.29 5.03 27.68
CA TRP A 644 -37.95 3.74 27.06
C TRP A 644 -37.03 3.87 25.84
N ALA A 645 -36.90 5.08 25.30
CA ALA A 645 -36.03 5.39 24.17
C ALA A 645 -34.56 5.60 24.61
N VAL A 646 -34.32 5.77 25.92
CA VAL A 646 -33.00 5.98 26.52
C VAL A 646 -32.32 4.63 26.82
N SER A 647 -31.19 4.35 26.17
CA SER A 647 -30.32 3.17 26.36
C SER A 647 -29.53 3.20 27.69
N SER A 648 -30.18 3.62 28.78
CA SER A 648 -29.59 3.82 30.12
C SER A 648 -29.18 2.53 30.84
N GLY A 649 -29.58 1.36 30.36
CA GLY A 649 -29.41 0.09 31.07
C GLY A 649 -30.22 -0.04 32.37
N PHE A 650 -31.22 0.81 32.60
CA PHE A 650 -31.95 0.87 33.88
C PHE A 650 -32.41 -0.51 34.41
N ARG A 651 -32.30 -0.71 35.72
CA ARG A 651 -32.83 -1.85 36.48
C ARG A 651 -33.45 -1.34 37.78
N ALA A 652 -34.62 -1.85 38.15
CA ALA A 652 -35.26 -1.49 39.41
C ALA A 652 -34.51 -2.13 40.59
N GLY A 653 -34.07 -1.32 41.56
CA GLY A 653 -33.41 -1.79 42.79
C GLY A 653 -31.98 -2.32 42.62
N LEU A 654 -31.38 -2.20 41.43
CA LEU A 654 -30.02 -2.65 41.12
C LEU A 654 -29.27 -1.55 40.33
N PRO A 655 -27.94 -1.57 40.27
CA PRO A 655 -27.18 -0.73 39.33
C PRO A 655 -27.67 -0.95 37.89
N ALA A 656 -27.63 0.11 37.08
CA ALA A 656 -27.94 -0.01 35.66
C ALA A 656 -26.95 -0.99 34.99
N GLN A 657 -27.50 -1.87 34.15
CA GLN A 657 -26.78 -2.95 33.48
C GLN A 657 -27.12 -3.00 31.99
N THR A 658 -26.07 -3.02 31.17
CA THR A 658 -26.15 -3.22 29.72
C THR A 658 -25.28 -4.41 29.36
N ASP A 659 -25.89 -5.43 28.75
CA ASP A 659 -25.21 -6.65 28.31
C ASP A 659 -25.02 -6.59 26.79
N LEU A 660 -23.77 -6.65 26.32
CA LEU A 660 -23.41 -6.58 24.91
C LEU A 660 -22.67 -7.84 24.49
N ARG A 661 -23.18 -8.52 23.45
CA ARG A 661 -22.45 -9.59 22.75
C ARG A 661 -21.67 -8.97 21.60
N LEU A 662 -20.34 -8.97 21.73
CA LEU A 662 -19.41 -8.36 20.79
C LEU A 662 -18.54 -9.45 20.15
N SER A 663 -18.15 -9.24 18.90
CA SER A 663 -17.21 -10.07 18.15
C SER A 663 -16.06 -9.23 17.62
N CYS A 664 -14.83 -9.72 17.76
CA CYS A 664 -13.60 -9.09 17.27
C CYS A 664 -12.62 -10.20 16.89
N ASN A 665 -12.05 -10.14 15.68
CA ASN A 665 -11.11 -11.13 15.17
C ASN A 665 -11.59 -12.60 15.29
N GLY A 666 -12.90 -12.83 15.07
CA GLY A 666 -13.55 -14.14 15.19
C GLY A 666 -13.90 -14.57 16.63
N LEU A 667 -13.34 -13.92 17.65
CA LEU A 667 -13.64 -14.19 19.06
C LEU A 667 -14.91 -13.44 19.48
N THR A 668 -15.83 -14.13 20.15
CA THR A 668 -17.08 -13.54 20.66
C THR A 668 -17.08 -13.50 22.19
N ARG A 669 -17.42 -12.35 22.77
CA ARG A 669 -17.54 -12.16 24.23
C ARG A 669 -18.87 -11.50 24.59
N ASN A 670 -19.44 -11.92 25.72
CA ASN A 670 -20.54 -11.21 26.37
C ASN A 670 -19.95 -10.28 27.44
N THR A 671 -19.94 -8.97 27.17
CA THR A 671 -19.47 -7.96 28.12
C THR A 671 -20.66 -7.36 28.89
N CYS A 672 -20.56 -7.35 30.21
CA CYS A 672 -21.60 -6.83 31.12
C CYS A 672 -21.13 -5.49 31.69
N LEU A 673 -21.70 -4.38 31.21
CA LEU A 673 -21.45 -3.04 31.74
C LEU A 673 -22.35 -2.81 32.97
N ARG A 674 -21.76 -2.42 34.10
CA ARG A 674 -22.50 -2.13 35.36
C ARG A 674 -22.14 -0.76 35.90
N ASN A 675 -23.08 0.17 35.85
CA ASN A 675 -22.89 1.55 36.32
C ASN A 675 -23.08 1.67 37.85
N SER A 676 -22.25 0.96 38.62
CA SER A 676 -22.16 1.10 40.09
C SER A 676 -21.17 2.18 40.55
N SER A 677 -20.33 2.67 39.64
CA SER A 677 -19.34 3.74 39.83
C SER A 677 -19.24 4.58 38.55
N PRO A 678 -18.64 5.77 38.57
CA PRO A 678 -18.27 6.48 37.33
C PRO A 678 -17.41 5.56 36.45
N SER A 679 -17.71 5.50 35.16
CA SER A 679 -16.91 4.69 34.23
C SER A 679 -15.52 5.29 34.07
N LEU A 680 -14.52 4.41 33.94
CA LEU A 680 -13.15 4.79 33.54
C LEU A 680 -13.09 5.21 32.06
N PHE A 681 -14.16 4.94 31.31
CA PHE A 681 -14.30 5.14 29.87
C PHE A 681 -15.33 6.24 29.58
N THR A 682 -14.93 7.31 28.90
CA THR A 682 -15.83 8.39 28.49
C THR A 682 -15.63 8.71 27.02
N LEU A 683 -16.64 8.46 26.19
CA LEU A 683 -16.65 8.82 24.79
C LEU A 683 -16.97 10.32 24.62
N SER A 684 -16.13 11.04 23.88
CA SER A 684 -16.32 12.45 23.54
C SER A 684 -16.10 12.65 22.05
N GLY A 685 -17.19 12.82 21.30
CA GLY A 685 -17.17 12.72 19.84
C GLY A 685 -16.72 11.33 19.41
N GLU A 686 -15.75 11.27 18.49
CA GLU A 686 -15.13 10.03 18.00
C GLU A 686 -13.94 9.54 18.86
N HIS A 687 -13.80 10.01 20.11
CA HIS A 687 -12.66 9.68 20.97
C HIS A 687 -13.06 9.09 22.32
N LEU A 688 -12.65 7.85 22.59
CA LEU A 688 -12.79 7.22 23.89
C LEU A 688 -11.65 7.67 24.81
N GLN A 689 -11.98 8.38 25.88
CA GLN A 689 -11.02 8.72 26.93
C GLN A 689 -11.01 7.60 27.98
N VAL A 690 -9.82 7.12 28.30
CA VAL A 690 -9.60 6.11 29.35
C VAL A 690 -8.79 6.76 30.45
N GLU A 691 -9.31 6.79 31.68
CA GLU A 691 -8.58 7.28 32.84
C GLU A 691 -8.30 6.14 33.82
N HIS A 692 -7.02 5.79 33.97
CA HIS A 692 -6.58 4.71 34.85
C HIS A 692 -5.36 5.15 35.66
N ASN A 693 -5.44 5.04 36.99
CA ASN A 693 -4.39 5.47 37.93
C ASN A 693 -3.90 6.92 37.73
N GLY A 694 -4.79 7.82 37.33
CA GLY A 694 -4.48 9.23 37.08
C GLY A 694 -3.80 9.52 35.74
N VAL A 695 -3.56 8.50 34.91
CA VAL A 695 -3.13 8.66 33.52
C VAL A 695 -4.36 8.66 32.61
N ARG A 696 -4.50 9.69 31.78
CA ARG A 696 -5.55 9.76 30.77
C ARG A 696 -5.00 9.45 29.38
N GLN A 697 -5.55 8.43 28.75
CA GLN A 697 -5.31 8.05 27.36
C GLN A 697 -6.53 8.40 26.51
N ARG A 698 -6.33 8.50 25.18
CA ARG A 698 -7.38 8.84 24.23
C ARG A 698 -7.24 7.96 23.00
N HIS A 699 -8.25 7.14 22.76
CA HIS A 699 -8.34 6.21 21.64
C HIS A 699 -9.36 6.68 20.63
N LEU A 700 -9.14 6.42 19.35
CA LEU A 700 -10.14 6.68 18.32
C LEU A 700 -11.23 5.60 18.37
N ALA A 701 -12.48 6.01 18.42
CA ALA A 701 -13.63 5.13 18.56
C ALA A 701 -14.77 5.61 17.65
N ILE A 702 -14.88 5.01 16.46
CA ILE A 702 -15.81 5.41 15.40
C ILE A 702 -16.77 4.26 15.11
N ARG A 703 -18.08 4.47 15.28
CA ARG A 703 -19.09 3.48 14.87
C ARG A 703 -19.68 3.79 13.48
N ARG A 704 -19.89 2.74 12.70
CA ARG A 704 -20.63 2.70 11.43
C ARG A 704 -21.68 1.60 11.53
N GLY A 705 -22.95 1.99 11.61
CA GLY A 705 -24.04 1.04 11.86
C GLY A 705 -23.80 0.18 13.10
N ASN A 706 -23.59 -1.12 12.88
CA ASN A 706 -23.40 -2.16 13.88
C ASN A 706 -21.91 -2.54 14.12
N THR A 707 -20.99 -1.83 13.46
CA THR A 707 -19.53 -2.04 13.50
C THR A 707 -18.85 -0.86 14.19
N LEU A 708 -18.07 -1.11 15.23
CA LEU A 708 -17.22 -0.14 15.92
C LEU A 708 -15.76 -0.37 15.51
N TYR A 709 -15.13 0.67 14.99
CA TYR A 709 -13.68 0.74 14.79
C TYR A 709 -13.06 1.40 16.01
N LEU A 710 -12.27 0.63 16.76
CA LEU A 710 -11.60 1.09 17.98
C LEU A 710 -10.09 0.98 17.78
N GLU A 711 -9.38 2.11 17.81
CA GLU A 711 -7.93 2.10 17.98
C GLU A 711 -7.59 1.54 19.36
N TRP A 712 -6.75 0.51 19.39
CA TRP A 712 -6.21 -0.06 20.61
C TRP A 712 -4.76 -0.49 20.37
N GLN A 713 -3.85 0.00 21.23
CA GLN A 713 -2.42 -0.32 21.18
C GLN A 713 -1.74 0.02 19.83
N GLY A 714 -2.27 0.97 19.07
CA GLY A 714 -1.78 1.37 17.76
C GLY A 714 -2.32 0.57 16.58
N GLU A 715 -3.46 -0.12 16.77
CA GLU A 715 -4.15 -0.89 15.73
C GLU A 715 -5.65 -0.61 15.76
N VAL A 716 -6.27 -0.40 14.60
CA VAL A 716 -7.73 -0.24 14.50
C VAL A 716 -8.39 -1.62 14.51
N GLN A 717 -8.97 -2.00 15.64
CA GLN A 717 -9.72 -3.24 15.81
C GLN A 717 -11.16 -3.06 15.30
N THR A 718 -11.68 -4.07 14.60
CA THR A 718 -13.05 -4.08 14.09
C THR A 718 -13.93 -4.91 15.03
N VAL A 719 -14.81 -4.23 15.78
CA VAL A 719 -15.72 -4.84 16.76
C VAL A 719 -17.15 -4.79 16.23
N THR A 720 -17.75 -5.94 15.96
CA THR A 720 -19.16 -6.03 15.57
C THR A 720 -20.02 -6.46 16.75
N ARG A 721 -21.24 -5.92 16.87
CA ARG A 721 -22.22 -6.43 17.83
C ARG A 721 -22.98 -7.58 17.20
N LEU A 722 -23.12 -8.71 17.91
CA LEU A 722 -23.96 -9.81 17.46
C LEU A 722 -25.35 -9.68 18.05
N ASP A 723 -26.38 -9.75 17.21
CA ASP A 723 -27.75 -9.93 17.67
C ASP A 723 -28.01 -11.43 17.91
N ALA A 724 -28.26 -11.77 19.19
CA ALA A 724 -28.52 -13.14 19.60
C ALA A 724 -29.85 -13.70 19.08
N ILE A 725 -30.78 -12.84 18.63
CA ILE A 725 -32.06 -13.25 18.04
C ILE A 725 -31.87 -13.58 16.55
N ALA A 726 -31.13 -12.73 15.81
CA ALA A 726 -30.93 -12.91 14.37
C ALA A 726 -30.09 -14.14 14.00
N GLN A 727 -29.16 -14.58 14.87
CA GLN A 727 -28.36 -15.78 14.63
C GLN A 727 -29.13 -17.10 14.81
N ALA A 728 -30.31 -17.10 15.45
CA ALA A 728 -31.08 -18.32 15.67
C ALA A 728 -31.69 -18.91 14.39
N ASP A 729 -31.85 -18.09 13.33
CA ASP A 729 -32.40 -18.51 12.03
C ASP A 729 -31.33 -18.95 11.01
N VAL A 730 -30.03 -18.76 11.30
CA VAL A 730 -28.93 -19.11 10.39
C VAL A 730 -28.18 -20.32 10.92
N GLY A 731 -28.58 -21.52 10.46
CA GLY A 731 -27.97 -22.78 10.88
C GLY A 731 -26.48 -22.87 10.52
N GLU A 732 -25.64 -23.26 11.49
CA GLU A 732 -24.20 -23.45 11.30
C GLU A 732 -23.90 -24.69 10.42
N GLY A 733 -23.78 -24.46 9.11
CA GLY A 733 -23.16 -25.41 8.19
C GLY A 733 -21.63 -25.35 8.30
N GLN A 734 -21.04 -26.10 9.22
CA GLN A 734 -19.59 -26.31 9.26
C GLN A 734 -19.15 -27.22 8.10
N HIS A 735 -18.89 -26.63 6.93
CA HIS A 735 -18.30 -27.34 5.80
C HIS A 735 -16.78 -27.45 5.97
N ALA A 736 -16.25 -28.68 5.92
CA ALA A 736 -14.81 -28.97 5.95
C ALA A 736 -14.13 -28.76 4.57
N GLY A 737 -14.63 -27.81 3.78
CA GLY A 737 -14.16 -27.56 2.42
C GLY A 737 -13.00 -26.57 2.34
N LEU A 738 -12.20 -26.66 1.27
CA LEU A 738 -11.21 -25.64 0.93
C LEU A 738 -11.92 -24.47 0.24
N THR A 739 -11.97 -23.35 0.93
CA THR A 739 -12.63 -22.12 0.48
C THR A 739 -11.66 -21.17 -0.24
N ALA A 740 -12.21 -20.27 -1.04
CA ALA A 740 -11.50 -19.14 -1.61
C ALA A 740 -10.99 -18.23 -0.48
N PRO A 741 -9.67 -17.99 -0.34
CA PRO A 741 -9.12 -17.17 0.74
C PRO A 741 -9.30 -15.65 0.48
N MET A 742 -9.82 -15.28 -0.70
CA MET A 742 -10.03 -13.90 -1.14
C MET A 742 -10.99 -13.87 -2.34
N ASN A 743 -11.59 -12.71 -2.63
CA ASN A 743 -12.31 -12.49 -3.89
C ASN A 743 -11.34 -12.52 -5.09
N GLY A 744 -11.68 -13.19 -6.18
CA GLY A 744 -10.84 -13.26 -7.39
C GLY A 744 -11.42 -14.07 -8.54
N SER A 745 -10.63 -14.24 -9.60
CA SER A 745 -10.97 -15.07 -10.77
C SER A 745 -10.23 -16.40 -10.69
N ILE A 746 -10.90 -17.53 -10.91
CA ILE A 746 -10.22 -18.82 -11.10
C ILE A 746 -9.46 -18.76 -12.44
N VAL A 747 -8.15 -19.03 -12.41
CA VAL A 747 -7.31 -19.10 -13.61
C VAL A 747 -7.15 -20.54 -14.06
N ARG A 748 -6.91 -21.45 -13.11
CA ARG A 748 -6.65 -22.87 -13.39
C ARG A 748 -7.28 -23.78 -12.35
N VAL A 749 -7.86 -24.88 -12.79
CA VAL A 749 -8.25 -26.01 -11.94
C VAL A 749 -7.31 -27.17 -12.27
N LEU A 750 -6.51 -27.59 -11.29
CA LEU A 750 -5.37 -28.50 -11.47
C LEU A 750 -5.67 -29.95 -11.04
N VAL A 751 -6.90 -30.22 -10.62
CA VAL A 751 -7.35 -31.53 -10.13
C VAL A 751 -8.75 -31.87 -10.64
N GLU A 752 -9.06 -33.16 -10.70
CA GLU A 752 -10.37 -33.69 -11.09
C GLU A 752 -11.10 -34.34 -9.90
N VAL A 753 -12.43 -34.43 -9.97
CA VAL A 753 -13.23 -35.17 -8.97
C VAL A 753 -12.88 -36.66 -9.01
N GLY A 754 -12.59 -37.25 -7.85
CA GLY A 754 -12.08 -38.61 -7.68
C GLY A 754 -10.56 -38.72 -7.69
N GLN A 755 -9.83 -37.63 -7.91
CA GLN A 755 -8.36 -37.62 -7.85
C GLN A 755 -7.86 -37.69 -6.40
N ALA A 756 -6.91 -38.59 -6.12
CA ALA A 756 -6.16 -38.59 -4.88
C ALA A 756 -5.07 -37.50 -4.91
N VAL A 757 -4.94 -36.74 -3.83
CA VAL A 757 -3.97 -35.65 -3.69
C VAL A 757 -3.14 -35.81 -2.43
N GLU A 758 -1.87 -35.42 -2.52
CA GLU A 758 -0.92 -35.41 -1.40
C GLU A 758 -0.92 -34.04 -0.69
N PRO A 759 -0.48 -33.94 0.58
CA PRO A 759 -0.37 -32.66 1.28
C PRO A 759 0.52 -31.68 0.51
N GLY A 760 0.04 -30.45 0.32
CA GLY A 760 0.74 -29.41 -0.44
C GLY A 760 0.55 -29.46 -1.96
N ALA A 761 -0.16 -30.46 -2.52
CA ALA A 761 -0.54 -30.49 -3.93
C ALA A 761 -1.39 -29.25 -4.29
N GLN A 762 -1.14 -28.62 -5.44
CA GLN A 762 -1.94 -27.50 -5.92
C GLN A 762 -3.26 -28.01 -6.49
N LEU A 763 -4.36 -27.39 -6.08
CA LEU A 763 -5.71 -27.80 -6.47
C LEU A 763 -6.35 -26.79 -7.43
N VAL A 764 -6.30 -25.52 -7.06
CA VAL A 764 -6.91 -24.40 -7.81
C VAL A 764 -5.95 -23.22 -7.76
N VAL A 765 -5.83 -22.50 -8.87
CA VAL A 765 -5.10 -21.23 -8.95
C VAL A 765 -6.09 -20.11 -9.20
N LEU A 766 -6.14 -19.16 -8.28
CA LEU A 766 -6.95 -17.95 -8.33
C LEU A 766 -6.06 -16.74 -8.63
N GLU A 767 -6.51 -15.83 -9.48
CA GLU A 767 -5.89 -14.53 -9.72
C GLU A 767 -6.75 -13.43 -9.09
N ALA A 768 -6.09 -12.57 -8.35
CA ALA A 768 -6.63 -11.30 -7.90
C ALA A 768 -5.53 -10.26 -7.92
N MET A 769 -5.85 -9.05 -8.40
CA MET A 769 -4.96 -7.88 -8.30
C MET A 769 -3.58 -8.13 -8.94
N LYS A 770 -3.57 -8.86 -10.07
CA LYS A 770 -2.40 -9.35 -10.83
C LYS A 770 -1.48 -10.33 -10.08
N MET A 771 -1.94 -10.94 -9.00
CA MET A 771 -1.23 -12.01 -8.30
C MET A 771 -1.98 -13.33 -8.42
N GLU A 772 -1.28 -14.38 -8.85
CA GLU A 772 -1.74 -15.76 -8.77
C GLU A 772 -1.50 -16.32 -7.36
N HIS A 773 -2.56 -16.83 -6.72
CA HIS A 773 -2.52 -17.59 -5.49
C HIS A 773 -2.92 -19.04 -5.75
N SER A 774 -2.08 -20.00 -5.35
CA SER A 774 -2.36 -21.43 -5.48
C SER A 774 -2.91 -21.99 -4.18
N ILE A 775 -4.18 -22.40 -4.21
CA ILE A 775 -4.80 -23.16 -3.13
C ILE A 775 -4.24 -24.58 -3.17
N ARG A 776 -3.81 -25.06 -1.99
CA ARG A 776 -3.14 -26.36 -1.83
C ARG A 776 -3.89 -27.25 -0.84
N ALA A 777 -3.80 -28.56 -1.04
CA ALA A 777 -4.34 -29.53 -0.09
C ALA A 777 -3.62 -29.42 1.26
N ALA A 778 -4.37 -29.25 2.36
CA ALA A 778 -3.80 -29.20 3.71
C ALA A 778 -3.38 -30.59 4.23
N SER A 779 -4.01 -31.65 3.72
CA SER A 779 -3.77 -33.06 4.05
C SER A 779 -3.82 -33.91 2.78
N ALA A 780 -3.43 -35.18 2.88
CA ALA A 780 -3.76 -36.17 1.86
C ALA A 780 -5.28 -36.40 1.88
N GLY A 781 -5.87 -36.70 0.73
CA GLY A 781 -7.31 -37.00 0.60
C GLY A 781 -7.72 -37.25 -0.85
N VAL A 782 -9.01 -37.49 -1.07
CA VAL A 782 -9.61 -37.61 -2.41
C VAL A 782 -10.54 -36.44 -2.66
N ILE A 783 -10.44 -35.82 -3.84
CA ILE A 783 -11.32 -34.72 -4.25
C ILE A 783 -12.73 -35.25 -4.45
N THR A 784 -13.68 -34.90 -3.57
CA THR A 784 -15.07 -35.38 -3.64
C THR A 784 -15.96 -34.46 -4.47
N ALA A 785 -15.69 -33.16 -4.47
CA ALA A 785 -16.40 -32.17 -5.28
C ALA A 785 -15.50 -31.01 -5.70
N LEU A 786 -15.82 -30.44 -6.87
CA LEU A 786 -15.29 -29.17 -7.36
C LEU A 786 -16.48 -28.24 -7.59
N TYR A 787 -16.44 -27.09 -6.94
CA TYR A 787 -17.51 -26.09 -6.95
C TYR A 787 -17.17 -24.85 -7.79
N CYS A 788 -16.04 -24.89 -8.52
CA CYS A 788 -15.59 -23.79 -9.35
C CYS A 788 -15.07 -24.24 -10.72
N HIS A 789 -15.04 -23.31 -11.68
CA HIS A 789 -14.55 -23.53 -13.04
C HIS A 789 -13.59 -22.43 -13.50
N GLU A 790 -12.73 -22.74 -14.48
CA GLU A 790 -11.77 -21.76 -15.02
C GLU A 790 -12.50 -20.55 -15.64
N GLY A 791 -12.02 -19.35 -15.32
CA GLY A 791 -12.64 -18.07 -15.69
C GLY A 791 -13.75 -17.58 -14.75
N GLU A 792 -14.17 -18.37 -13.76
CA GLU A 792 -15.21 -17.99 -12.80
C GLU A 792 -14.73 -16.92 -11.80
N MET A 793 -15.58 -15.94 -11.49
CA MET A 793 -15.36 -15.00 -10.40
C MET A 793 -15.94 -15.57 -9.10
N VAL A 794 -15.10 -15.74 -8.08
CA VAL A 794 -15.47 -16.30 -6.77
C VAL A 794 -15.27 -15.28 -5.66
N ASN A 795 -16.07 -15.39 -4.60
CA ASN A 795 -15.98 -14.54 -3.43
C ASN A 795 -15.16 -15.20 -2.30
N GLU A 796 -14.56 -14.41 -1.41
CA GLU A 796 -13.93 -14.86 -0.17
C GLU A 796 -14.89 -15.74 0.64
N GLY A 797 -14.40 -16.88 1.12
CA GLY A 797 -15.19 -17.86 1.85
C GLY A 797 -16.05 -18.79 0.98
N ALA A 798 -16.16 -18.57 -0.34
CA ALA A 798 -16.84 -19.52 -1.23
C ALA A 798 -16.12 -20.88 -1.22
N VAL A 799 -16.85 -21.98 -1.03
CA VAL A 799 -16.27 -23.34 -1.12
C VAL A 799 -15.85 -23.59 -2.57
N LEU A 800 -14.61 -24.02 -2.79
CA LEU A 800 -14.07 -24.30 -4.13
C LEU A 800 -13.85 -25.79 -4.36
N VAL A 801 -13.36 -26.50 -3.33
CA VAL A 801 -12.98 -27.92 -3.38
C VAL A 801 -13.40 -28.61 -2.09
N GLU A 802 -13.94 -29.82 -2.21
CA GLU A 802 -14.22 -30.70 -1.07
C GLU A 802 -13.27 -31.91 -1.09
N LEU A 803 -12.85 -32.35 0.09
CA LEU A 803 -11.88 -33.42 0.33
C LEU A 803 -12.45 -34.39 1.37
N ASP A 804 -12.18 -35.68 1.15
CA ASP A 804 -12.44 -36.81 2.08
C ASP A 804 -11.13 -37.56 2.38
#